data_AF-A0A8I2ZZE8-F1
#
_entry.id   AF-A0A8I2ZZE8-F1
#
_cell.length_a   1.000
_cell.length_b   1.000
_cell.length_c   1.000
_cell.angle_alpha   90.00
_cell.angle_beta   90.00
_cell.angle_gamma   90.00
#
_symmetry.space_group_name_H-M   'P 1'
#
loop_
_entity.id
_entity.type
_entity.pdbx_description
1 polymer ?
#
loop_
_entity_poly.entity_id
_entity_poly.type
_entity_poly.pdbx_seq_one_letter_code
_entity_poly.pdbx_strand_id
1 'polypeptide(L)'
;MDIYGAIETKFQAATDRQAAKDAIEHLFWETEEAVILIPSRGASEAAWTVASSCRWKASPDMVSLFPLEQLYSQVGSEDQMMIISRFFSKTLKIDDVSWRDLQGELAKLRDQGCDDLDRIRGVYLYLANLKVIAFQDELRRTFEDNALIFVVKGGQAGWYKTCDCLRSSTTDISGKVTLNDDYEDLRELFVENLGVKTLTLQMVYDELLQTDAQASTDDVKAKLWSLNALLQTEQELPDPVPLRRIPIFPVKYASGATAERTIETDFAIVDNESLADKFRSRIKLLDFSREEVLRLKPFLGWVGLANRYLSAAVRESTSVAEADSRPISTPNHDIKRKAHAISRIAAHFNSPRYKAGPSELYQLLRSAVTTETTGISSVLRISQDGRSTELETAIGDLHIDDSSSHLSFFVPRHKKAREICYLSALPTNLASWLMRDSVTQIPEAVEESAVTALVTILGADPASVDLLLERLGIINISIQNEDVNVAEDEEDEASVAVIGDDAESLVQLMTPDTSASERGPAMATEIRLAPLSGTHPNLSSNDVEVTHTVSRHSHMAYHSVVQPHSTLPAYHATNLQGSTSEDAQYLRLLTKVVDAARQAVFPSQGIFGMSNLRDALLERPINAWHGGFDGPGNESRFRSTSQLERDGKIGAAGELYVFEMLSRLLPSLHGWSRDNWQSTIRQYVTLHPDYQDMPPWNGQETADMTYQDVRGELTTWLKDHGYLDGEGWRDARPKYYIEVKTTAGPHNTPFYMSKAQYQRMQDIHNARGNDEVYMLLRVFSIERGGIGMCVYVDPERLRADGRLEFTGETWSVVPSAESRWM
;
A
#
# COMPACT_ATOMS: atom_id res chain seq x y z
N MET A 1 -39.36 -40.08 7.01
CA MET A 1 -39.65 -39.26 5.81
C MET A 1 -41.05 -39.52 5.29
N ASP A 2 -41.33 -40.72 4.78
CA ASP A 2 -42.53 -41.01 3.98
C ASP A 2 -43.86 -40.75 4.70
N ILE A 3 -43.90 -40.80 6.04
CA ILE A 3 -45.08 -40.41 6.83
C ILE A 3 -45.48 -38.94 6.59
N TYR A 4 -44.53 -38.01 6.51
CA TYR A 4 -44.77 -36.59 6.24
C TYR A 4 -45.16 -36.39 4.77
N GLY A 5 -44.54 -37.13 3.84
CA GLY A 5 -44.95 -37.15 2.44
C GLY A 5 -46.38 -37.67 2.23
N ALA A 6 -46.78 -38.69 2.99
CA ALA A 6 -48.14 -39.24 2.97
C ALA A 6 -49.17 -38.31 3.62
N ILE A 7 -48.83 -37.60 4.70
CA ILE A 7 -49.66 -36.54 5.29
C ILE A 7 -49.85 -35.42 4.26
N GLU A 8 -48.77 -34.91 3.68
CA GLU A 8 -48.79 -33.83 2.69
C GLU A 8 -49.56 -34.22 1.41
N THR A 9 -49.44 -35.47 0.94
CA THR A 9 -50.22 -35.96 -0.20
C THR A 9 -51.71 -36.07 0.13
N LYS A 10 -52.07 -36.56 1.32
CA LYS A 10 -53.46 -36.58 1.78
C LYS A 10 -54.04 -35.18 1.95
N PHE A 11 -53.25 -34.24 2.47
CA PHE A 11 -53.63 -32.84 2.62
C PHE A 11 -53.94 -32.17 1.27
N GLN A 12 -53.09 -32.36 0.26
CA GLN A 12 -53.36 -31.84 -1.09
C GLN A 12 -54.59 -32.50 -1.74
N ALA A 13 -54.82 -33.79 -1.47
CA ALA A 13 -55.96 -34.55 -1.99
C ALA A 13 -57.28 -34.34 -1.20
N ALA A 14 -57.27 -33.59 -0.10
CA ALA A 14 -58.45 -33.37 0.73
C ALA A 14 -59.50 -32.50 0.01
N THR A 15 -60.76 -32.94 0.03
CA THR A 15 -61.91 -32.17 -0.47
C THR A 15 -62.24 -30.97 0.41
N ASP A 16 -62.05 -31.09 1.73
CA ASP A 16 -62.01 -29.97 2.65
C ASP A 16 -60.57 -29.75 3.13
N ARG A 17 -59.90 -28.77 2.51
CA ARG A 17 -58.53 -28.40 2.87
C ARG A 17 -58.45 -27.56 4.14
N GLN A 18 -59.54 -26.93 4.58
CA GLN A 18 -59.52 -26.15 5.83
C GLN A 18 -59.56 -27.10 7.02
N ALA A 19 -60.55 -28.01 7.07
CA ALA A 19 -60.64 -29.02 8.13
C ALA A 19 -59.39 -29.94 8.17
N ALA A 20 -58.82 -30.28 7.01
CA ALA A 20 -57.57 -31.05 6.94
C ALA A 20 -56.35 -30.26 7.45
N LYS A 21 -56.30 -28.94 7.22
CA LYS A 21 -55.25 -28.07 7.76
C LYS A 21 -55.40 -27.87 9.27
N ASP A 22 -56.61 -27.63 9.74
CA ASP A 22 -56.89 -27.39 11.16
C ASP A 22 -56.57 -28.63 12.00
N ALA A 23 -56.86 -29.83 11.49
CA ALA A 23 -56.45 -31.09 12.12
C ALA A 23 -54.92 -31.31 12.17
N ILE A 24 -54.18 -30.78 11.18
CA ILE A 24 -52.71 -30.83 11.17
C ILE A 24 -52.13 -29.79 12.14
N GLU A 25 -52.64 -28.55 12.13
CA GLU A 25 -52.19 -27.50 13.07
C GLU A 25 -52.51 -27.88 14.52
N HIS A 26 -53.70 -28.42 14.82
CA HIS A 26 -54.04 -28.94 16.15
C HIS A 26 -53.04 -29.99 16.63
N LEU A 27 -52.77 -31.03 15.82
CA LEU A 27 -51.84 -32.09 16.20
C LEU A 27 -50.42 -31.57 16.43
N PHE A 28 -49.87 -30.76 15.52
CA PHE A 28 -48.46 -30.35 15.58
C PHE A 28 -48.18 -29.16 16.49
N TRP A 29 -49.17 -28.31 16.79
CA TRP A 29 -48.98 -27.08 17.57
C TRP A 29 -49.82 -26.98 18.85
N GLU A 30 -51.00 -27.60 18.94
CA GLU A 30 -51.90 -27.45 20.11
C GLU A 30 -51.84 -28.61 21.12
N THR A 31 -51.42 -29.81 20.71
CA THR A 31 -51.34 -30.98 21.62
C THR A 31 -50.05 -31.06 22.44
N GLU A 32 -49.02 -30.29 22.07
CA GLU A 32 -47.62 -30.45 22.53
C GLU A 32 -47.03 -31.87 22.33
N GLU A 33 -47.63 -32.73 21.51
CA GLU A 33 -47.07 -34.06 21.22
C GLU A 33 -45.79 -34.02 20.39
N ALA A 34 -44.85 -34.92 20.70
CA ALA A 34 -43.58 -35.04 19.99
C ALA A 34 -43.74 -35.76 18.63
N VAL A 35 -44.32 -35.06 17.64
CA VAL A 35 -44.69 -35.62 16.32
C VAL A 35 -43.69 -35.35 15.20
N ILE A 36 -42.58 -34.65 15.47
CA ILE A 36 -41.48 -34.44 14.51
C ILE A 36 -40.32 -35.38 14.85
N LEU A 37 -39.96 -36.26 13.92
CA LEU A 37 -38.77 -37.10 14.03
C LEU A 37 -37.51 -36.30 13.65
N ILE A 38 -36.49 -36.36 14.49
CA ILE A 38 -35.13 -35.91 14.24
C ILE A 38 -34.31 -37.14 13.83
N PRO A 39 -33.73 -37.17 12.62
CA PRO A 39 -32.89 -38.29 12.20
C PRO A 39 -31.58 -38.34 12.97
N SER A 40 -31.03 -39.55 13.10
CA SER A 40 -29.74 -39.82 13.75
C SER A 40 -28.57 -39.15 13.02
N ARG A 41 -27.77 -38.33 13.72
CA ARG A 41 -26.56 -37.67 13.20
C ARG A 41 -25.32 -38.26 13.88
N GLY A 42 -24.54 -39.03 13.13
CA GLY A 42 -23.31 -39.66 13.63
C GLY A 42 -23.58 -40.66 14.76
N ALA A 43 -23.14 -40.34 15.98
CA ALA A 43 -23.33 -41.17 17.17
C ALA A 43 -24.65 -40.90 17.92
N SER A 44 -25.40 -39.86 17.55
CA SER A 44 -26.67 -39.53 18.20
C SER A 44 -27.83 -40.34 17.64
N GLU A 45 -28.61 -40.98 18.50
CA GLU A 45 -29.82 -41.72 18.13
C GLU A 45 -30.92 -40.79 17.57
N ALA A 46 -31.86 -41.36 16.80
CA ALA A 46 -33.02 -40.62 16.30
C ALA A 46 -34.03 -40.36 17.42
N ALA A 47 -34.52 -39.12 17.52
CA ALA A 47 -35.37 -38.66 18.61
C ALA A 47 -36.67 -38.03 18.09
N TRP A 48 -37.73 -38.00 18.91
CA TRP A 48 -38.97 -37.29 18.60
C TRP A 48 -39.03 -35.95 19.34
N THR A 49 -39.56 -34.92 18.69
CA THR A 49 -39.63 -33.55 19.22
C THR A 49 -40.91 -32.82 18.78
N VAL A 50 -41.18 -31.68 19.40
CA VAL A 50 -42.35 -30.81 19.18
C VAL A 50 -42.07 -29.73 18.13
N ALA A 51 -43.10 -29.20 17.45
CA ALA A 51 -42.91 -28.22 16.38
C ALA A 51 -42.25 -26.91 16.82
N SER A 52 -42.51 -26.46 18.05
CA SER A 52 -41.89 -25.25 18.63
C SER A 52 -40.36 -25.33 18.79
N SER A 53 -39.82 -26.55 18.92
CA SER A 53 -38.38 -26.82 19.05
C SER A 53 -37.63 -26.91 17.71
N CYS A 54 -38.31 -26.63 16.59
CA CYS A 54 -37.76 -26.77 15.25
C CYS A 54 -37.74 -25.44 14.49
N ARG A 55 -36.76 -25.27 13.59
CA ARG A 55 -36.79 -24.24 12.54
C ARG A 55 -36.53 -24.91 11.19
N TRP A 56 -37.02 -24.35 10.10
CA TRP A 56 -36.75 -24.92 8.77
C TRP A 56 -35.28 -24.67 8.40
N LYS A 57 -34.86 -23.40 8.23
CA LYS A 57 -33.45 -23.00 8.16
C LYS A 57 -32.94 -22.49 9.50
N ALA A 58 -31.82 -23.01 9.95
CA ALA A 58 -31.10 -22.63 11.17
C ALA A 58 -29.61 -22.95 11.01
N SER A 59 -28.77 -22.57 11.98
CA SER A 59 -27.35 -22.97 11.97
C SER A 59 -27.22 -24.48 12.27
N PRO A 60 -26.34 -25.22 11.56
CA PRO A 60 -26.15 -26.67 11.72
C PRO A 60 -25.93 -27.16 13.15
N ASP A 61 -25.32 -26.32 14.00
CA ASP A 61 -24.78 -26.73 15.29
C ASP A 61 -25.45 -26.00 16.47
N MET A 62 -26.69 -25.55 16.27
CA MET A 62 -27.56 -25.05 17.34
C MET A 62 -27.90 -26.17 18.35
N VAL A 63 -27.87 -25.86 19.65
CA VAL A 63 -28.40 -26.74 20.72
C VAL A 63 -29.77 -26.30 21.23
N SER A 64 -30.23 -25.08 20.95
CA SER A 64 -31.55 -24.60 21.36
C SER A 64 -32.69 -25.19 20.54
N LEU A 65 -32.50 -25.33 19.23
CA LEU A 65 -33.53 -25.71 18.25
C LEU A 65 -32.96 -26.62 17.15
N PHE A 66 -33.81 -27.44 16.53
CA PHE A 66 -33.40 -28.39 15.48
C PHE A 66 -33.50 -27.77 14.07
N PRO A 67 -32.39 -27.76 13.27
CA PRO A 67 -32.38 -27.26 11.88
C PRO A 67 -32.91 -28.31 10.89
N LEU A 68 -34.21 -28.29 10.59
CA LEU A 68 -34.86 -29.37 9.84
C LEU A 68 -34.38 -29.53 8.40
N GLU A 69 -34.11 -28.44 7.67
CA GLU A 69 -33.66 -28.51 6.27
C GLU A 69 -32.35 -29.32 6.15
N GLN A 70 -31.39 -29.06 7.03
CA GLN A 70 -30.08 -29.71 7.02
C GLN A 70 -30.12 -31.12 7.64
N LEU A 71 -30.95 -31.35 8.66
CA LEU A 71 -31.10 -32.69 9.25
C LEU A 71 -31.75 -33.67 8.27
N TYR A 72 -32.72 -33.22 7.47
CA TYR A 72 -33.38 -34.07 6.48
C TYR A 72 -32.57 -34.22 5.18
N SER A 73 -31.82 -33.20 4.74
CA SER A 73 -31.00 -33.31 3.51
C SER A 73 -29.89 -34.38 3.60
N GLN A 74 -29.46 -34.73 4.81
CA GLN A 74 -28.50 -35.82 5.05
C GLN A 74 -29.06 -37.24 4.81
N VAL A 75 -30.38 -37.40 4.68
CA VAL A 75 -31.04 -38.73 4.74
C VAL A 75 -32.10 -38.94 3.63
N GLY A 76 -32.45 -37.91 2.86
CA GLY A 76 -33.52 -37.94 1.86
C GLY A 76 -33.04 -37.64 0.44
N SER A 77 -33.76 -38.15 -0.57
CA SER A 77 -33.55 -37.75 -1.97
C SER A 77 -34.06 -36.33 -2.23
N GLU A 78 -33.63 -35.71 -3.35
CA GLU A 78 -34.11 -34.38 -3.76
C GLU A 78 -35.65 -34.32 -3.89
N ASP A 79 -36.27 -35.38 -4.45
CA ASP A 79 -37.73 -35.52 -4.53
C ASP A 79 -38.41 -35.54 -3.14
N GLN A 80 -37.83 -36.29 -2.20
CA GLN A 80 -38.33 -36.32 -0.82
C GLN A 80 -38.15 -34.96 -0.14
N MET A 81 -37.02 -34.28 -0.37
CA MET A 81 -36.74 -32.95 0.17
C MET A 81 -37.67 -31.88 -0.36
N MET A 82 -38.08 -31.92 -1.64
CA MET A 82 -39.11 -31.01 -2.17
C MET A 82 -40.47 -31.16 -1.45
N ILE A 83 -40.89 -32.40 -1.19
CA ILE A 83 -42.16 -32.69 -0.50
C ILE A 83 -42.06 -32.27 0.99
N ILE A 84 -40.94 -32.59 1.64
CA ILE A 84 -40.70 -32.31 3.07
C ILE A 84 -40.52 -30.83 3.33
N SER A 85 -39.83 -30.09 2.45
CA SER A 85 -39.73 -28.64 2.52
C SER A 85 -41.10 -27.97 2.40
N ARG A 86 -41.99 -28.45 1.50
CA ARG A 86 -43.36 -27.91 1.42
C ARG A 86 -44.16 -28.25 2.68
N PHE A 87 -44.06 -29.47 3.19
CA PHE A 87 -44.78 -29.86 4.40
C PHE A 87 -44.39 -29.01 5.61
N PHE A 88 -43.09 -28.92 5.95
CA PHE A 88 -42.65 -28.15 7.11
C PHE A 88 -42.79 -26.63 6.90
N SER A 89 -42.34 -26.06 5.78
CA SER A 89 -42.29 -24.60 5.59
C SER A 89 -43.58 -23.96 5.06
N LYS A 90 -44.54 -24.73 4.52
CA LYS A 90 -45.80 -24.19 3.93
C LYS A 90 -47.07 -24.77 4.58
N THR A 91 -47.09 -26.08 4.87
CA THR A 91 -48.27 -26.71 5.49
C THR A 91 -48.27 -26.51 7.01
N LEU A 92 -47.14 -26.80 7.69
CA LEU A 92 -46.98 -26.59 9.13
C LEU A 92 -46.54 -25.17 9.53
N LYS A 93 -45.98 -24.40 8.58
CA LYS A 93 -45.40 -23.06 8.81
C LYS A 93 -44.32 -23.06 9.91
N ILE A 94 -43.42 -24.05 9.90
CA ILE A 94 -42.20 -23.96 10.70
C ILE A 94 -41.32 -22.87 10.06
N ASP A 95 -41.15 -21.77 10.77
CA ASP A 95 -40.37 -20.62 10.31
C ASP A 95 -38.86 -20.92 10.23
N ASP A 96 -38.16 -20.09 9.47
CA ASP A 96 -36.70 -19.98 9.51
C ASP A 96 -36.24 -19.26 10.80
N VAL A 97 -34.96 -19.41 11.17
CA VAL A 97 -34.41 -18.90 12.44
C VAL A 97 -34.53 -17.37 12.57
N SER A 98 -35.08 -16.91 13.69
CA SER A 98 -35.20 -15.49 14.03
C SER A 98 -34.02 -14.98 14.85
N TRP A 99 -33.83 -13.66 14.95
CA TRP A 99 -32.77 -13.10 15.79
C TRP A 99 -32.92 -13.44 17.27
N ARG A 100 -34.16 -13.65 17.75
CA ARG A 100 -34.45 -14.05 19.15
C ARG A 100 -34.10 -15.52 19.40
N ASP A 101 -34.19 -16.36 18.37
CA ASP A 101 -33.69 -17.74 18.42
C ASP A 101 -32.16 -17.77 18.50
N LEU A 102 -31.46 -16.93 17.71
CA LEU A 102 -30.00 -16.78 17.76
C LEU A 102 -29.53 -16.17 19.09
N GLN A 103 -30.27 -15.22 19.65
CA GLN A 103 -30.04 -14.71 21.01
C GLN A 103 -30.16 -15.83 22.06
N GLY A 104 -31.22 -16.65 21.95
CA GLY A 104 -31.44 -17.80 22.84
C GLY A 104 -30.33 -18.86 22.72
N GLU A 105 -29.81 -19.08 21.51
CA GLU A 105 -28.64 -19.92 21.27
C GLU A 105 -27.38 -19.36 21.94
N LEU A 106 -27.04 -18.10 21.73
CA LEU A 106 -25.87 -17.46 22.38
C LEU A 106 -25.95 -17.52 23.91
N ALA A 107 -27.13 -17.25 24.48
CA ALA A 107 -27.37 -17.38 25.91
C ALA A 107 -27.18 -18.84 26.38
N LYS A 108 -27.70 -19.82 25.64
CA LYS A 108 -27.57 -21.25 25.96
C LYS A 108 -26.12 -21.74 25.85
N LEU A 109 -25.37 -21.30 24.85
CA LEU A 109 -23.94 -21.61 24.69
C LEU A 109 -23.10 -21.04 25.84
N ARG A 110 -23.35 -19.78 26.22
CA ARG A 110 -22.75 -19.15 27.41
C ARG A 110 -23.07 -19.92 28.69
N ASP A 111 -24.34 -20.23 28.92
CA ASP A 111 -24.80 -20.86 30.17
C ASP A 111 -24.39 -22.33 30.27
N GLN A 112 -24.01 -22.96 29.15
CA GLN A 112 -23.34 -24.27 29.09
C GLN A 112 -21.81 -24.19 29.24
N GLY A 113 -21.21 -23.00 29.27
CA GLY A 113 -19.76 -22.82 29.33
C GLY A 113 -19.02 -23.15 28.02
N CYS A 114 -19.69 -23.01 26.87
CA CYS A 114 -19.10 -23.29 25.57
C CYS A 114 -17.97 -22.30 25.23
N ASP A 115 -16.83 -22.84 24.80
CA ASP A 115 -15.61 -22.14 24.40
C ASP A 115 -15.24 -22.33 22.91
N ASP A 116 -16.00 -23.17 22.19
CA ASP A 116 -15.93 -23.39 20.73
C ASP A 116 -16.19 -22.10 19.94
N LEU A 117 -15.09 -21.44 19.55
CA LEU A 117 -15.09 -20.18 18.82
C LEU A 117 -15.78 -20.28 17.45
N ASP A 118 -15.51 -21.33 16.67
CA ASP A 118 -16.04 -21.48 15.31
C ASP A 118 -17.55 -21.65 15.33
N ARG A 119 -18.06 -22.44 16.28
CA ARG A 119 -19.49 -22.63 16.49
C ARG A 119 -20.21 -21.36 16.95
N ILE A 120 -19.63 -20.62 17.90
CA ILE A 120 -20.20 -19.34 18.36
C ILE A 120 -20.15 -18.29 17.24
N ARG A 121 -19.04 -18.23 16.49
CA ARG A 121 -18.87 -17.39 15.29
C ARG A 121 -19.89 -17.72 14.20
N GLY A 122 -20.25 -18.99 14.03
CA GLY A 122 -21.36 -19.44 13.19
C GLY A 122 -22.70 -18.80 13.56
N VAL A 123 -23.00 -18.64 14.85
CA VAL A 123 -24.24 -17.97 15.30
C VAL A 123 -24.21 -16.47 14.97
N TYR A 124 -23.06 -15.80 15.10
CA TYR A 124 -22.90 -14.40 14.66
C TYR A 124 -23.02 -14.23 13.14
N LEU A 125 -22.47 -15.15 12.34
CA LEU A 125 -22.63 -15.15 10.89
C LEU A 125 -24.10 -15.28 10.47
N TYR A 126 -24.88 -16.15 11.12
CA TYR A 126 -26.33 -16.22 10.89
C TYR A 126 -27.03 -14.91 11.30
N LEU A 127 -26.62 -14.29 12.40
CA LEU A 127 -27.20 -13.01 12.87
C LEU A 127 -26.91 -11.84 11.92
N ALA A 128 -25.71 -11.79 11.33
CA ALA A 128 -25.33 -10.80 10.32
C ALA A 128 -26.11 -10.95 9.01
N ASN A 129 -26.44 -12.19 8.61
CA ASN A 129 -27.18 -12.49 7.38
C ASN A 129 -28.71 -12.24 7.49
N LEU A 130 -29.25 -12.00 8.70
CA LEU A 130 -30.61 -11.51 8.85
C LEU A 130 -30.68 -10.03 8.45
N LYS A 131 -31.85 -9.55 7.98
CA LYS A 131 -32.05 -8.13 7.65
C LYS A 131 -32.23 -7.27 8.91
N VAL A 132 -31.12 -7.03 9.62
CA VAL A 132 -31.08 -6.46 10.98
C VAL A 132 -31.81 -5.12 11.12
N ILE A 133 -31.84 -4.29 10.06
CA ILE A 133 -32.50 -2.98 10.00
C ILE A 133 -33.93 -3.01 10.59
N ALA A 134 -34.68 -4.10 10.42
CA ALA A 134 -36.06 -4.22 10.91
C ALA A 134 -36.19 -4.37 12.44
N PHE A 135 -35.09 -4.64 13.17
CA PHE A 135 -35.07 -4.91 14.61
C PHE A 135 -33.79 -4.44 15.32
N GLN A 136 -32.99 -3.58 14.68
CA GLN A 136 -31.66 -3.13 15.14
C GLN A 136 -31.69 -2.54 16.56
N ASP A 137 -32.70 -1.74 16.90
CA ASP A 137 -32.88 -1.15 18.24
C ASP A 137 -33.13 -2.19 19.34
N GLU A 138 -33.90 -3.25 19.06
CA GLU A 138 -34.15 -4.33 20.02
C GLU A 138 -32.90 -5.19 20.19
N LEU A 139 -32.20 -5.48 19.08
CA LEU A 139 -30.97 -6.27 19.10
C LEU A 139 -29.84 -5.54 19.85
N ARG A 140 -29.67 -4.24 19.62
CA ARG A 140 -28.67 -3.41 20.31
C ARG A 140 -28.88 -3.42 21.82
N ARG A 141 -30.09 -3.09 22.29
CA ARG A 141 -30.44 -3.13 23.74
C ARG A 141 -30.20 -4.51 24.33
N THR A 142 -30.54 -5.57 23.59
CA THR A 142 -30.31 -6.95 24.02
C THR A 142 -28.83 -7.24 24.30
N PHE A 143 -27.92 -6.75 23.45
CA PHE A 143 -26.47 -6.93 23.61
C PHE A 143 -25.80 -5.87 24.52
N GLU A 144 -26.47 -4.77 24.83
CA GLU A 144 -26.11 -3.83 25.91
C GLU A 144 -26.46 -4.43 27.29
N ASP A 145 -27.66 -5.02 27.43
CA ASP A 145 -28.18 -5.58 28.68
C ASP A 145 -27.58 -6.96 29.02
N ASN A 146 -27.27 -7.79 28.02
CA ASN A 146 -26.83 -9.17 28.23
C ASN A 146 -25.39 -9.39 27.74
N ALA A 147 -24.62 -10.16 28.50
CA ALA A 147 -23.34 -10.68 28.04
C ALA A 147 -23.58 -11.75 26.96
N LEU A 148 -23.37 -11.39 25.70
CA LEU A 148 -23.64 -12.20 24.50
C LEU A 148 -22.53 -12.10 23.44
N ILE A 149 -21.48 -11.32 23.68
CA ILE A 149 -20.28 -11.24 22.85
C ILE A 149 -19.20 -12.15 23.45
N PHE A 150 -18.82 -13.19 22.73
CA PHE A 150 -17.75 -14.10 23.10
C PHE A 150 -16.41 -13.55 22.63
N VAL A 151 -15.37 -13.59 23.48
CA VAL A 151 -13.99 -13.25 23.09
C VAL A 151 -13.03 -14.18 23.81
N VAL A 152 -12.00 -14.65 23.10
CA VAL A 152 -10.86 -15.38 23.69
C VAL A 152 -9.66 -14.45 23.72
N LYS A 153 -9.15 -14.15 24.92
CA LYS A 153 -7.96 -13.30 25.11
C LYS A 153 -6.91 -14.01 25.95
N GLY A 154 -5.68 -14.12 25.46
CA GLY A 154 -4.59 -14.80 26.17
C GLY A 154 -4.87 -16.28 26.51
N GLY A 155 -5.71 -16.95 25.70
CA GLY A 155 -6.18 -18.31 25.97
C GLY A 155 -7.32 -18.42 27.00
N GLN A 156 -7.84 -17.31 27.54
CA GLN A 156 -9.03 -17.29 28.39
C GLN A 156 -10.25 -16.88 27.59
N ALA A 157 -11.28 -17.73 27.59
CA ALA A 157 -12.57 -17.48 26.98
C ALA A 157 -13.49 -16.69 27.93
N GLY A 158 -14.22 -15.70 27.41
CA GLY A 158 -15.13 -14.87 28.19
C GLY A 158 -16.32 -14.35 27.39
N TRP A 159 -17.37 -13.95 28.11
CA TRP A 159 -18.62 -13.43 27.55
C TRP A 159 -18.91 -12.02 28.08
N TYR A 160 -19.23 -11.09 27.18
CA TYR A 160 -19.18 -9.65 27.40
C TYR A 160 -20.39 -8.91 26.80
N LYS A 161 -20.66 -7.69 27.28
CA LYS A 161 -21.65 -6.75 26.71
C LYS A 161 -21.00 -5.85 25.67
N THR A 162 -21.79 -5.18 24.84
CA THR A 162 -21.29 -4.15 23.89
C THR A 162 -20.51 -3.02 24.57
N CYS A 163 -20.87 -2.65 25.80
CA CYS A 163 -20.19 -1.62 26.58
C CYS A 163 -18.87 -2.08 27.22
N ASP A 164 -18.64 -3.39 27.32
CA ASP A 164 -17.37 -3.98 27.76
C ASP A 164 -16.38 -4.10 26.58
N CYS A 165 -16.90 -4.20 25.36
CA CYS A 165 -16.11 -4.42 24.14
C CYS A 165 -15.62 -3.12 23.46
N LEU A 166 -14.57 -3.26 22.64
CA LEU A 166 -13.98 -2.20 21.83
C LEU A 166 -13.39 -2.79 20.54
N ARG A 167 -13.63 -2.19 19.37
CA ARG A 167 -12.88 -2.53 18.15
C ARG A 167 -11.60 -1.69 18.08
N SER A 168 -10.47 -2.36 18.27
CA SER A 168 -9.09 -1.86 18.24
C SER A 168 -8.21 -2.98 17.67
N SER A 169 -7.09 -2.64 17.03
CA SER A 169 -6.14 -3.62 16.46
C SER A 169 -4.70 -3.47 17.00
N THR A 170 -4.47 -2.52 17.91
CA THR A 170 -3.10 -2.11 18.31
C THR A 170 -2.95 -1.66 19.76
N THR A 171 -4.01 -1.17 20.42
CA THR A 171 -3.97 -0.75 21.82
C THR A 171 -5.10 -1.42 22.60
N ASP A 172 -4.72 -2.07 23.70
CA ASP A 172 -5.63 -2.42 24.79
C ASP A 172 -5.98 -1.16 25.60
N ILE A 173 -7.27 -0.96 25.86
CA ILE A 173 -7.80 0.10 26.73
C ILE A 173 -8.23 -0.53 28.06
N SER A 174 -7.90 0.12 29.17
CA SER A 174 -8.16 -0.37 30.52
C SER A 174 -9.66 -0.57 30.76
N GLY A 175 -10.05 -1.78 31.19
CA GLY A 175 -11.46 -2.14 31.39
C GLY A 175 -12.26 -2.28 30.08
N LYS A 176 -11.58 -2.51 28.94
CA LYS A 176 -12.21 -2.90 27.67
C LYS A 176 -11.66 -4.22 27.17
N VAL A 177 -12.50 -4.99 26.47
CA VAL A 177 -12.11 -6.20 25.76
C VAL A 177 -12.05 -5.89 24.27
N THR A 178 -10.84 -5.97 23.72
CA THR A 178 -10.59 -5.81 22.30
C THR A 178 -11.29 -6.93 21.52
N LEU A 179 -12.16 -6.58 20.57
CA LEU A 179 -12.70 -7.55 19.60
C LEU A 179 -11.56 -7.95 18.67
N ASN A 180 -11.07 -9.18 18.86
CA ASN A 180 -9.94 -9.74 18.15
C ASN A 180 -10.19 -9.87 16.63
N ASP A 181 -9.11 -10.00 15.86
CA ASP A 181 -9.16 -10.07 14.39
C ASP A 181 -9.97 -11.28 13.86
N ASP A 182 -10.27 -12.28 14.71
CA ASP A 182 -11.21 -13.38 14.43
C ASP A 182 -12.62 -12.91 13.99
N TYR A 183 -12.96 -11.64 14.23
CA TYR A 183 -14.21 -10.98 13.84
C TYR A 183 -14.01 -9.79 12.88
N GLU A 184 -12.95 -9.79 12.06
CA GLU A 184 -12.74 -8.74 11.07
C GLU A 184 -13.93 -8.57 10.12
N ASP A 185 -14.42 -9.67 9.54
CA ASP A 185 -15.54 -9.76 8.58
C ASP A 185 -16.89 -9.37 9.21
N LEU A 186 -17.09 -9.66 10.49
CA LEU A 186 -18.29 -9.31 11.25
C LEU A 186 -18.32 -7.83 11.70
N ARG A 187 -17.59 -6.92 11.05
CA ARG A 187 -17.55 -5.49 11.39
C ARG A 187 -18.93 -4.85 11.40
N GLU A 188 -19.70 -5.02 10.33
CA GLU A 188 -21.03 -4.40 10.19
C GLU A 188 -21.97 -4.88 11.31
N LEU A 189 -21.89 -6.16 11.68
CA LEU A 189 -22.62 -6.70 12.82
C LEU A 189 -22.19 -6.02 14.13
N PHE A 190 -20.90 -6.07 14.49
CA PHE A 190 -20.47 -5.61 15.81
C PHE A 190 -20.52 -4.09 15.98
N VAL A 191 -20.07 -3.31 14.99
CA VAL A 191 -19.96 -1.84 15.11
C VAL A 191 -21.29 -1.16 14.76
N GLU A 192 -21.88 -1.50 13.62
CA GLU A 192 -22.95 -0.71 13.01
C GLU A 192 -24.33 -1.18 13.46
N ASN A 193 -24.54 -2.50 13.53
CA ASN A 193 -25.76 -3.09 14.07
C ASN A 193 -25.75 -3.07 15.61
N LEU A 194 -24.84 -3.81 16.25
CA LEU A 194 -24.78 -4.00 17.70
C LEU A 194 -24.23 -2.79 18.49
N GLY A 195 -23.55 -1.83 17.83
CA GLY A 195 -23.12 -0.59 18.48
C GLY A 195 -21.85 -0.69 19.35
N VAL A 196 -21.01 -1.71 19.15
CA VAL A 196 -19.68 -1.78 19.80
C VAL A 196 -18.83 -0.60 19.33
N LYS A 197 -18.23 0.13 20.29
CA LYS A 197 -17.43 1.31 20.00
C LYS A 197 -16.14 0.95 19.27
N THR A 198 -15.68 1.87 18.43
CA THR A 198 -14.32 1.86 17.87
C THR A 198 -13.36 2.61 18.79
N LEU A 199 -12.06 2.34 18.68
CA LEU A 199 -11.02 3.19 19.27
C LEU A 199 -11.14 4.64 18.77
N THR A 200 -10.95 5.62 19.64
CA THR A 200 -10.96 7.06 19.29
C THR A 200 -9.74 7.77 19.88
N LEU A 201 -9.36 8.90 19.29
CA LEU A 201 -8.20 9.70 19.75
C LEU A 201 -8.31 10.09 21.23
N GLN A 202 -9.51 10.51 21.66
CA GLN A 202 -9.78 10.87 23.05
C GLN A 202 -9.61 9.66 24.00
N MET A 203 -10.03 8.45 23.62
CA MET A 203 -9.87 7.26 24.46
C MET A 203 -8.40 6.88 24.66
N VAL A 204 -7.56 6.93 23.61
CA VAL A 204 -6.12 6.65 23.74
C VAL A 204 -5.41 7.75 24.53
N TYR A 205 -5.82 9.01 24.35
CA TYR A 205 -5.32 10.15 25.10
C TYR A 205 -5.63 10.05 26.61
N ASP A 206 -6.86 9.70 26.98
CA ASP A 206 -7.27 9.53 28.39
C ASP A 206 -6.65 8.29 29.03
N GLU A 207 -6.42 7.21 28.25
CA GLU A 207 -5.69 6.02 28.69
C GLU A 207 -4.20 6.31 28.94
N LEU A 208 -3.56 7.15 28.10
CA LEU A 208 -2.20 7.63 28.34
C LEU A 208 -2.14 8.51 29.59
N LEU A 209 -3.14 9.37 29.84
CA LEU A 209 -3.24 10.16 31.09
C LEU A 209 -3.42 9.31 32.35
N GLN A 210 -3.94 8.09 32.23
CA GLN A 210 -4.16 7.15 33.33
C GLN A 210 -3.09 6.05 33.43
N THR A 211 -2.04 6.11 32.61
CA THR A 211 -1.01 5.07 32.57
C THR A 211 -0.14 5.09 33.83
N ASP A 212 -0.12 3.98 34.56
CA ASP A 212 0.59 3.80 35.83
C ASP A 212 2.12 3.67 35.64
N ALA A 213 2.88 4.01 36.67
CA ALA A 213 4.34 3.87 36.73
C ALA A 213 4.82 2.40 36.84
N GLN A 214 3.92 1.42 36.66
CA GLN A 214 4.21 -0.01 36.51
C GLN A 214 3.86 -0.55 35.12
N ALA A 215 3.34 0.26 34.20
CA ALA A 215 3.13 -0.13 32.80
C ALA A 215 4.47 -0.48 32.13
N SER A 216 4.48 -1.46 31.23
CA SER A 216 5.71 -1.79 30.51
C SER A 216 6.05 -0.73 29.46
N THR A 217 7.33 -0.59 29.15
CA THR A 217 7.81 0.29 28.07
C THR A 217 7.09 0.00 26.76
N ASP A 218 6.76 -1.26 26.47
CA ASP A 218 6.14 -1.67 25.21
C ASP A 218 4.63 -1.38 25.19
N ASP A 219 3.92 -1.47 26.33
CA ASP A 219 2.53 -0.98 26.47
C ASP A 219 2.45 0.53 26.16
N VAL A 220 3.41 1.30 26.70
CA VAL A 220 3.49 2.75 26.48
C VAL A 220 3.77 3.05 25.01
N LYS A 221 4.71 2.32 24.38
CA LYS A 221 4.99 2.44 22.94
C LYS A 221 3.78 2.11 22.09
N ALA A 222 3.02 1.04 22.40
CA ALA A 222 1.80 0.67 21.68
C ALA A 222 0.73 1.79 21.76
N LYS A 223 0.48 2.32 22.96
CA LYS A 223 -0.45 3.46 23.16
C LYS A 223 0.01 4.72 22.39
N LEU A 224 1.31 5.03 22.39
CA LEU A 224 1.87 6.11 21.59
C LEU A 224 1.73 5.89 20.07
N TRP A 225 1.86 4.65 19.60
CA TRP A 225 1.64 4.29 18.20
C TRP A 225 0.18 4.49 17.77
N SER A 226 -0.79 4.00 18.55
CA SER A 226 -2.21 4.21 18.25
C SER A 226 -2.60 5.69 18.34
N LEU A 227 -2.04 6.46 19.28
CA LEU A 227 -2.23 7.92 19.32
C LEU A 227 -1.68 8.58 18.05
N ASN A 228 -0.45 8.24 17.64
CA ASN A 228 0.17 8.78 16.43
C ASN A 228 -0.59 8.41 15.14
N ALA A 229 -1.24 7.24 15.08
CA ALA A 229 -2.12 6.88 13.98
C ALA A 229 -3.36 7.79 13.93
N LEU A 230 -4.07 7.94 15.06
CA LEU A 230 -5.30 8.72 15.14
C LEU A 230 -5.08 10.23 14.98
N LEU A 231 -3.92 10.76 15.41
CA LEU A 231 -3.48 12.14 15.16
C LEU A 231 -3.31 12.48 13.66
N GLN A 232 -3.30 11.50 12.75
CA GLN A 232 -3.22 11.72 11.30
C GLN A 232 -4.60 11.71 10.61
N THR A 233 -5.64 11.20 11.26
CA THR A 233 -6.98 11.03 10.69
C THR A 233 -8.03 12.00 11.26
N GLU A 234 -7.88 12.41 12.51
CA GLU A 234 -8.83 13.29 13.19
C GLU A 234 -8.65 14.77 12.84
N GLN A 235 -9.75 15.52 12.85
CA GLN A 235 -9.74 16.98 12.59
C GLN A 235 -9.59 17.80 13.88
N GLU A 236 -10.16 17.33 14.99
CA GLU A 236 -10.06 17.96 16.30
C GLU A 236 -9.01 17.23 17.15
N LEU A 237 -7.89 17.91 17.43
CA LEU A 237 -6.79 17.36 18.21
C LEU A 237 -6.85 17.87 19.66
N PRO A 238 -6.61 17.02 20.68
CA PRO A 238 -6.58 17.46 22.07
C PRO A 238 -5.35 18.34 22.37
N ASP A 239 -5.34 18.96 23.56
CA ASP A 239 -4.19 19.72 24.05
C ASP A 239 -3.02 18.77 24.39
N PRO A 240 -1.80 18.94 23.83
CA PRO A 240 -0.64 18.14 24.23
C PRO A 240 -0.10 18.44 25.64
N VAL A 241 -0.46 19.57 26.28
CA VAL A 241 0.15 20.00 27.56
C VAL A 241 -0.03 19.02 28.73
N PRO A 242 -1.18 18.34 28.92
CA PRO A 242 -1.30 17.30 29.93
C PRO A 242 -0.35 16.11 29.71
N LEU A 243 -0.25 15.58 28.49
CA LEU A 243 0.67 14.47 28.17
C LEU A 243 2.15 14.85 28.36
N ARG A 244 2.52 16.13 28.18
CA ARG A 244 3.89 16.62 28.45
C ARG A 244 4.32 16.43 29.92
N ARG A 245 3.37 16.41 30.86
CA ARG A 245 3.60 16.41 32.32
C ARG A 245 3.72 15.03 32.95
N ILE A 246 3.38 13.97 32.23
CA ILE A 246 3.40 12.58 32.73
C ILE A 246 4.60 11.79 32.18
N PRO A 247 5.07 10.74 32.88
CA PRO A 247 6.19 9.93 32.44
C PRO A 247 5.76 8.93 31.35
N ILE A 248 5.73 9.37 30.09
CA ILE A 248 5.37 8.54 28.93
C ILE A 248 6.43 8.47 27.83
N PHE A 249 7.51 9.25 27.91
CA PHE A 249 8.58 9.22 26.92
C PHE A 249 9.63 8.17 27.34
N PRO A 250 9.78 7.03 26.64
CA PRO A 250 10.77 6.03 27.02
C PRO A 250 12.17 6.53 26.68
N VAL A 251 13.00 6.79 27.70
CA VAL A 251 14.35 7.35 27.52
C VAL A 251 15.40 6.28 27.83
N LYS A 252 16.21 5.95 26.84
CA LYS A 252 17.40 5.12 26.96
C LYS A 252 18.59 5.96 27.42
N TYR A 253 19.22 5.54 28.51
CA TYR A 253 20.36 6.19 29.12
C TYR A 253 21.69 5.66 28.56
N ALA A 254 22.77 6.42 28.76
CA ALA A 254 24.15 6.02 28.43
C ALA A 254 24.56 4.65 29.04
N SER A 255 23.97 4.27 30.18
CA SER A 255 24.14 2.97 30.84
C SER A 255 23.41 1.80 30.17
N GLY A 256 22.65 2.03 29.10
CA GLY A 256 21.82 1.03 28.42
C GLY A 256 20.43 0.82 29.03
N ALA A 257 20.18 1.30 30.25
CA ALA A 257 18.86 1.24 30.89
C ALA A 257 17.85 2.17 30.19
N THR A 258 16.62 1.68 29.96
CA THR A 258 15.47 2.50 29.53
C THR A 258 14.59 2.81 30.75
N ALA A 259 13.98 4.00 30.78
CA ALA A 259 12.91 4.33 31.72
C ALA A 259 12.05 5.50 31.20
N GLU A 260 10.77 5.51 31.59
CA GLU A 260 9.74 6.44 31.15
C GLU A 260 9.88 7.79 31.86
N ARG A 261 9.81 8.89 31.10
CA ARG A 261 10.12 10.25 31.57
C ARG A 261 9.14 11.29 31.06
N THR A 262 9.07 12.41 31.77
CA THR A 262 8.32 13.61 31.36
C THR A 262 9.09 14.38 30.29
N ILE A 263 8.46 15.36 29.63
CA ILE A 263 9.16 16.21 28.66
C ILE A 263 10.30 17.02 29.30
N GLU A 264 10.30 17.21 30.61
CA GLU A 264 11.31 17.99 31.34
C GLU A 264 12.68 17.30 31.39
N THR A 265 12.74 15.98 31.17
CA THR A 265 14.01 15.27 31.04
C THR A 265 14.69 15.68 29.73
N ASP A 266 15.97 16.07 29.81
CA ASP A 266 16.77 16.38 28.63
C ASP A 266 17.18 15.10 27.89
N PHE A 267 16.78 14.94 26.63
CA PHE A 267 17.07 13.77 25.79
C PHE A 267 17.03 14.16 24.30
N ALA A 268 17.75 13.42 23.46
CA ALA A 268 17.74 13.62 22.00
C ALA A 268 16.93 12.52 21.28
N ILE A 269 16.51 12.79 20.04
CA ILE A 269 15.66 11.90 19.24
C ILE A 269 16.40 11.49 17.96
N VAL A 270 16.42 10.19 17.67
CA VAL A 270 17.22 9.61 16.59
C VAL A 270 16.54 9.77 15.23
N ASP A 271 16.89 10.83 14.49
CA ASP A 271 16.48 11.03 13.09
C ASP A 271 17.61 10.77 12.08
N ASN A 272 18.87 10.86 12.55
CA ASN A 272 20.09 10.70 11.77
C ASN A 272 21.00 9.65 12.43
N GLU A 273 21.18 8.51 11.76
CA GLU A 273 21.91 7.37 12.30
C GLU A 273 23.41 7.61 12.43
N SER A 274 24.00 8.40 11.52
CA SER A 274 25.43 8.79 11.56
C SER A 274 25.75 9.70 12.77
N LEU A 275 24.78 10.49 13.22
CA LEU A 275 24.87 11.19 14.51
C LEU A 275 24.56 10.25 15.68
N ALA A 276 23.61 9.32 15.53
CA ALA A 276 23.28 8.35 16.56
C ALA A 276 24.50 7.50 16.95
N ASP A 277 25.18 6.86 16.00
CA ASP A 277 26.38 6.04 16.26
C ASP A 277 27.49 6.78 17.00
N LYS A 278 27.64 8.08 16.75
CA LYS A 278 28.63 8.94 17.40
C LYS A 278 28.30 9.26 18.87
N PHE A 279 27.01 9.29 19.24
CA PHE A 279 26.54 9.67 20.59
C PHE A 279 25.85 8.52 21.38
N ARG A 280 25.54 7.40 20.74
CA ARG A 280 25.01 6.16 21.33
C ARG A 280 25.95 5.69 22.46
N SER A 281 25.37 5.31 23.60
CA SER A 281 26.06 5.07 24.90
C SER A 281 26.71 6.27 25.59
N ARG A 282 26.59 7.51 25.07
CA ARG A 282 27.14 8.73 25.71
C ARG A 282 26.08 9.68 26.26
N ILE A 283 24.93 9.77 25.58
CA ILE A 283 23.83 10.70 25.91
C ILE A 283 22.53 9.95 26.19
N LYS A 284 21.50 10.67 26.68
CA LYS A 284 20.12 10.18 26.73
C LYS A 284 19.46 10.27 25.35
N LEU A 285 18.86 9.18 24.91
CA LEU A 285 18.11 9.06 23.65
C LEU A 285 16.66 8.65 23.94
N LEU A 286 15.71 9.11 23.13
CA LEU A 286 14.37 8.51 23.09
C LEU A 286 14.48 7.09 22.50
N ASP A 287 13.84 6.10 23.13
CA ASP A 287 14.03 4.67 22.85
C ASP A 287 13.17 4.16 21.69
N PHE A 288 13.37 4.76 20.51
CA PHE A 288 12.79 4.36 19.23
C PHE A 288 13.89 4.29 18.16
N SER A 289 13.74 3.40 17.17
CA SER A 289 14.61 3.37 15.97
C SER A 289 14.41 4.63 15.12
N ARG A 290 15.35 4.89 14.20
CA ARG A 290 15.20 5.98 13.22
C ARG A 290 13.94 5.85 12.36
N GLU A 291 13.61 4.63 11.96
CA GLU A 291 12.45 4.26 11.14
C GLU A 291 11.15 4.45 11.92
N GLU A 292 11.18 4.14 13.22
CA GLU A 292 10.09 4.44 14.15
C GLU A 292 9.91 5.95 14.32
N VAL A 293 10.98 6.70 14.62
CA VAL A 293 10.98 8.16 14.73
C VAL A 293 10.43 8.83 13.46
N LEU A 294 10.80 8.33 12.28
CA LEU A 294 10.28 8.83 11.00
C LEU A 294 8.76 8.68 10.87
N ARG A 295 8.18 7.59 11.40
CA ARG A 295 6.72 7.35 11.42
C ARG A 295 6.01 8.06 12.58
N LEU A 296 6.70 8.32 13.70
CA LEU A 296 6.20 9.08 14.86
C LEU A 296 6.26 10.61 14.68
N LYS A 297 6.73 11.11 13.53
CA LYS A 297 6.79 12.55 13.21
C LYS A 297 5.50 13.34 13.52
N PRO A 298 4.27 12.84 13.24
CA PRO A 298 3.04 13.54 13.61
C PRO A 298 2.91 13.78 15.12
N PHE A 299 3.05 12.73 15.93
CA PHE A 299 3.04 12.83 17.40
C PHE A 299 4.18 13.72 17.93
N LEU A 300 5.41 13.52 17.46
CA LEU A 300 6.58 14.27 17.90
C LEU A 300 6.50 15.76 17.53
N GLY A 301 5.87 16.09 16.40
CA GLY A 301 5.53 17.46 16.01
C GLY A 301 4.45 18.07 16.90
N TRP A 302 3.29 17.42 17.01
CA TRP A 302 2.15 17.86 17.82
C TRP A 302 2.50 18.06 19.30
N VAL A 303 3.24 17.12 19.89
CA VAL A 303 3.69 17.22 21.29
C VAL A 303 4.84 18.23 21.48
N GLY A 304 5.42 18.77 20.40
CA GLY A 304 6.40 19.87 20.44
C GLY A 304 7.83 19.43 20.70
N LEU A 305 8.20 18.21 20.32
CA LEU A 305 9.53 17.61 20.54
C LEU A 305 10.50 17.74 19.34
N ALA A 306 10.06 18.31 18.21
CA ALA A 306 10.84 18.37 16.97
C ALA A 306 12.18 19.13 17.09
N ASN A 307 12.38 19.98 18.11
CA ASN A 307 13.68 20.62 18.35
C ASN A 307 14.73 19.69 18.98
N ARG A 308 14.37 18.45 19.34
CA ARG A 308 15.26 17.47 19.98
C ARG A 308 15.82 16.41 19.03
N TYR A 309 15.47 16.44 17.74
CA TYR A 309 16.12 15.63 16.71
C TYR A 309 17.65 15.85 16.75
N LEU A 310 18.45 14.80 16.56
CA LEU A 310 19.91 14.90 16.57
C LEU A 310 20.41 15.90 15.51
N SER A 311 19.77 15.96 14.34
CA SER A 311 20.07 16.98 13.31
C SER A 311 19.87 18.43 13.77
N ALA A 312 18.98 18.69 14.73
CA ALA A 312 18.70 20.02 15.26
C ALA A 312 19.49 20.35 16.54
N ALA A 313 19.72 19.33 17.39
CA ALA A 313 20.34 19.46 18.70
C ALA A 313 21.87 19.38 18.68
N VAL A 314 22.47 18.64 17.73
CA VAL A 314 23.93 18.62 17.55
C VAL A 314 24.38 19.91 16.87
N ARG A 315 25.47 20.49 17.39
CA ARG A 315 26.19 21.61 16.77
C ARG A 315 27.56 21.12 16.32
N GLU A 316 27.88 21.37 15.06
CA GLU A 316 29.20 21.13 14.49
C GLU A 316 30.08 22.38 14.64
N SER A 317 31.38 22.19 14.77
CA SER A 317 32.39 23.25 14.76
C SER A 317 33.67 22.68 14.14
N THR A 318 34.04 23.16 12.95
CA THR A 318 35.20 22.63 12.21
C THR A 318 36.41 23.53 12.33
N SER A 319 37.61 22.96 12.14
CA SER A 319 38.87 23.71 12.09
C SER A 319 39.89 23.03 11.17
N VAL A 320 40.88 23.79 10.67
CA VAL A 320 41.81 23.32 9.63
C VAL A 320 43.26 23.40 10.08
N ALA A 321 44.01 22.32 9.86
CA ALA A 321 45.47 22.35 9.94
C ALA A 321 46.06 22.93 8.64
N GLU A 322 46.76 24.07 8.73
CA GLU A 322 47.28 24.83 7.58
C GLU A 322 48.27 24.04 6.70
N ALA A 323 49.02 23.13 7.31
CA ALA A 323 50.22 22.49 6.73
C ALA A 323 49.98 21.60 5.50
N ASP A 324 48.71 21.31 5.14
CA ASP A 324 48.36 20.34 4.11
C ASP A 324 47.23 20.85 3.20
N SER A 325 47.43 22.05 2.63
CA SER A 325 46.45 22.77 1.79
C SER A 325 46.96 23.05 0.36
N ARG A 326 46.04 23.11 -0.62
CA ARG A 326 46.31 23.54 -2.01
C ARG A 326 45.08 24.19 -2.65
N PRO A 327 45.19 25.03 -3.71
CA PRO A 327 44.03 25.54 -4.45
C PRO A 327 43.14 24.42 -5.03
N ILE A 328 41.85 24.72 -5.23
CA ILE A 328 40.87 23.82 -5.85
C ILE A 328 41.33 23.33 -7.23
N SER A 329 41.35 22.02 -7.46
CA SER A 329 41.83 21.40 -8.70
C SER A 329 40.78 21.32 -9.82
N THR A 330 39.58 21.83 -9.57
CA THR A 330 38.42 21.73 -10.46
C THR A 330 37.84 23.14 -10.64
N PRO A 331 38.04 23.82 -11.79
CA PRO A 331 37.66 25.22 -11.96
C PRO A 331 36.18 25.50 -11.65
N ASN A 332 35.27 24.62 -12.06
CA ASN A 332 33.82 24.78 -11.85
C ASN A 332 33.39 24.63 -10.38
N HIS A 333 34.27 24.15 -9.51
CA HIS A 333 34.07 24.09 -8.06
C HIS A 333 34.60 25.35 -7.35
N ASP A 334 35.28 26.28 -8.04
CA ASP A 334 35.83 27.49 -7.45
C ASP A 334 34.72 28.53 -7.23
N ILE A 335 34.41 28.82 -5.96
CA ILE A 335 33.21 29.56 -5.54
C ILE A 335 33.19 30.98 -6.11
N LYS A 336 34.35 31.61 -6.32
CA LYS A 336 34.45 32.95 -6.92
C LYS A 336 34.02 33.05 -8.39
N ARG A 337 33.84 31.92 -9.11
CA ARG A 337 33.25 31.88 -10.45
C ARG A 337 31.71 31.90 -10.44
N LYS A 338 31.12 31.98 -9.25
CA LYS A 338 29.67 31.90 -9.00
C LYS A 338 29.24 32.98 -8.01
N ALA A 339 30.08 33.99 -7.79
CA ALA A 339 29.85 35.07 -6.84
C ALA A 339 28.61 35.90 -7.20
N HIS A 340 28.37 36.14 -8.49
CA HIS A 340 27.18 36.85 -8.96
C HIS A 340 25.92 36.03 -8.72
N ALA A 341 25.97 34.73 -9.04
CA ALA A 341 24.88 33.78 -8.84
C ALA A 341 24.51 33.60 -7.35
N ILE A 342 25.51 33.47 -6.48
CA ILE A 342 25.32 33.41 -5.03
C ILE A 342 24.75 34.74 -4.51
N SER A 343 25.16 35.88 -5.07
CA SER A 343 24.60 37.20 -4.74
C SER A 343 23.13 37.36 -5.19
N ARG A 344 22.75 36.82 -6.36
CA ARG A 344 21.35 36.76 -6.83
C ARG A 344 20.48 35.92 -5.90
N ILE A 345 20.97 34.77 -5.44
CA ILE A 345 20.29 33.92 -4.45
C ILE A 345 20.16 34.66 -3.11
N ALA A 346 21.24 35.29 -2.63
CA ALA A 346 21.23 36.07 -1.39
C ALA A 346 20.21 37.23 -1.44
N ALA A 347 20.08 37.91 -2.59
CA ALA A 347 19.07 38.95 -2.81
C ALA A 347 17.65 38.39 -2.76
N HIS A 348 17.38 37.27 -3.46
CA HIS A 348 16.07 36.64 -3.53
C HIS A 348 15.53 36.22 -2.15
N PHE A 349 16.39 35.59 -1.34
CA PHE A 349 16.05 35.14 0.02
C PHE A 349 16.30 36.21 1.09
N ASN A 350 16.40 37.49 0.72
CA ASN A 350 16.49 38.63 1.63
C ASN A 350 17.64 38.51 2.66
N SER A 351 18.81 37.99 2.26
CA SER A 351 19.98 37.81 3.13
C SER A 351 20.37 39.07 3.91
N PRO A 352 20.62 38.99 5.23
CA PRO A 352 21.25 40.06 6.03
C PRO A 352 22.56 40.57 5.43
N ARG A 353 23.43 39.68 4.94
CA ARG A 353 24.70 40.08 4.30
C ARG A 353 24.46 40.87 3.01
N TYR A 354 23.46 40.50 2.20
CA TYR A 354 23.08 41.26 1.01
C TYR A 354 22.44 42.61 1.38
N LYS A 355 21.54 42.65 2.38
CA LYS A 355 20.93 43.88 2.91
C LYS A 355 21.99 44.87 3.44
N ALA A 356 23.06 44.36 4.08
CA ALA A 356 24.11 45.18 4.68
C ALA A 356 25.08 45.81 3.66
N GLY A 357 25.32 45.16 2.52
CA GLY A 357 26.22 45.64 1.48
C GLY A 357 26.20 44.72 0.24
N PRO A 358 25.36 45.00 -0.77
CA PRO A 358 25.24 44.16 -1.95
C PRO A 358 26.55 44.01 -2.73
N SER A 359 27.24 45.13 -2.96
CA SER A 359 28.51 45.16 -3.70
C SER A 359 29.67 44.59 -2.88
N GLU A 360 29.66 44.82 -1.57
CA GLU A 360 30.62 44.32 -0.60
C GLU A 360 30.54 42.79 -0.51
N LEU A 361 29.33 42.22 -0.41
CA LEU A 361 29.10 40.77 -0.45
C LEU A 361 29.56 40.16 -1.78
N TYR A 362 29.24 40.79 -2.91
CA TYR A 362 29.68 40.32 -4.23
C TYR A 362 31.20 40.28 -4.34
N GLN A 363 31.91 41.35 -3.97
CA GLN A 363 33.37 41.38 -4.04
C GLN A 363 34.02 40.45 -2.99
N LEU A 364 33.40 40.22 -1.83
CA LEU A 364 33.85 39.23 -0.85
C LEU A 364 33.75 37.79 -1.40
N LEU A 365 32.65 37.45 -2.07
CA LEU A 365 32.47 36.16 -2.74
C LEU A 365 33.42 35.99 -3.94
N ARG A 366 33.66 37.06 -4.71
CA ARG A 366 34.55 37.07 -5.88
C ARG A 366 36.04 37.06 -5.53
N SER A 367 36.40 37.52 -4.33
CA SER A 367 37.76 37.41 -3.77
C SER A 367 37.97 36.15 -2.92
N ALA A 368 36.94 35.31 -2.76
CA ALA A 368 37.02 34.11 -1.92
C ALA A 368 38.01 33.05 -2.45
N VAL A 369 38.63 32.34 -1.51
CA VAL A 369 39.66 31.33 -1.81
C VAL A 369 39.13 29.92 -1.55
N THR A 370 39.00 29.13 -2.62
CA THR A 370 38.58 27.72 -2.55
C THR A 370 39.80 26.79 -2.47
N THR A 371 39.91 26.03 -1.37
CA THR A 371 41.13 25.30 -0.99
C THR A 371 40.85 23.83 -0.67
N GLU A 372 41.59 22.91 -1.30
CA GLU A 372 41.60 21.49 -0.97
C GLU A 372 42.57 21.17 0.17
N THR A 373 42.08 20.51 1.22
CA THR A 373 42.89 20.09 2.37
C THR A 373 42.55 18.67 2.83
N THR A 374 43.51 18.03 3.51
CA THR A 374 43.35 16.77 4.24
C THR A 374 43.19 16.97 5.75
N GLY A 375 43.37 18.19 6.24
CA GLY A 375 43.42 18.54 7.66
C GLY A 375 42.16 19.20 8.23
N ILE A 376 40.97 18.93 7.67
CA ILE A 376 39.71 19.40 8.26
C ILE A 376 39.33 18.48 9.42
N SER A 377 39.28 19.03 10.63
CA SER A 377 38.74 18.40 11.83
C SER A 377 37.33 18.93 12.10
N SER A 378 36.49 18.10 12.72
CA SER A 378 35.14 18.50 13.14
C SER A 378 34.89 18.09 14.59
N VAL A 379 34.48 19.05 15.43
CA VAL A 379 34.02 18.80 16.80
C VAL A 379 32.50 18.86 16.80
N LEU A 380 31.85 17.72 17.05
CA LEU A 380 30.41 17.64 17.27
C LEU A 380 30.11 17.85 18.75
N ARG A 381 29.16 18.74 19.06
CA ARG A 381 28.77 19.13 20.41
C ARG A 381 27.27 18.95 20.59
N ILE A 382 26.86 18.34 21.70
CA ILE A 382 25.47 18.33 22.14
C ILE A 382 25.41 18.59 23.65
N SER A 383 24.49 19.45 24.08
CA SER A 383 24.27 19.74 25.49
C SER A 383 23.09 18.92 26.02
N GLN A 384 23.29 18.24 27.15
CA GLN A 384 22.20 17.65 27.95
C GLN A 384 22.44 17.89 29.45
N ASP A 385 21.39 18.21 30.21
CA ASP A 385 21.46 18.52 31.65
C ASP A 385 22.47 19.65 31.99
N GLY A 386 22.67 20.59 31.06
CA GLY A 386 23.70 21.64 31.16
C GLY A 386 25.14 21.16 30.98
N ARG A 387 25.37 19.92 30.52
CA ARG A 387 26.69 19.35 30.21
C ARG A 387 26.87 19.22 28.70
N SER A 388 27.91 19.85 28.16
CA SER A 388 28.35 19.63 26.77
C SER A 388 29.05 18.27 26.67
N THR A 389 28.57 17.40 25.77
CA THR A 389 29.30 16.23 25.28
C THR A 389 29.95 16.61 23.96
N GLU A 390 31.28 16.63 23.94
CA GLU A 390 32.07 16.94 22.75
C GLU A 390 32.67 15.66 22.17
N LEU A 391 32.64 15.54 20.84
CA LEU A 391 33.29 14.47 20.09
C LEU A 391 34.09 15.10 18.95
N GLU A 392 35.41 15.08 19.09
CA GLU A 392 36.31 15.32 17.97
C GLU A 392 36.24 14.18 16.97
N THR A 393 36.13 14.53 15.69
CA THR A 393 36.06 13.62 14.55
C THR A 393 37.13 14.03 13.54
N ALA A 394 37.95 13.06 13.13
CA ALA A 394 39.18 13.30 12.39
C ALA A 394 38.99 13.67 10.90
N ILE A 395 37.74 13.80 10.45
CA ILE A 395 37.38 14.19 9.09
C ILE A 395 36.14 15.08 9.21
N GLY A 396 36.30 16.38 9.02
CA GLY A 396 35.19 17.31 8.78
C GLY A 396 34.94 17.49 7.28
N ASP A 397 33.68 17.66 6.87
CA ASP A 397 33.32 17.76 5.46
C ASP A 397 33.56 19.15 4.84
N LEU A 398 33.66 20.20 5.67
CA LEU A 398 33.85 21.59 5.25
C LEU A 398 34.41 22.45 6.39
N HIS A 399 35.20 23.47 6.06
CA HIS A 399 35.38 24.65 6.92
C HIS A 399 35.21 25.95 6.12
N ILE A 400 34.54 26.93 6.72
CA ILE A 400 34.40 28.30 6.19
C ILE A 400 35.07 29.23 7.20
N ASP A 401 36.14 29.89 6.79
CA ASP A 401 36.75 30.99 7.53
C ASP A 401 36.21 32.32 6.99
N ASP A 402 35.69 33.15 7.90
CA ASP A 402 35.11 34.48 7.67
C ASP A 402 35.85 35.52 8.54
N SER A 403 37.13 35.28 8.80
CA SER A 403 38.04 36.23 9.45
C SER A 403 38.22 37.50 8.60
N SER A 404 38.53 38.61 9.29
CA SER A 404 38.01 39.96 8.95
C SER A 404 38.57 40.68 7.72
N SER A 405 39.04 39.95 6.69
CA SER A 405 39.25 40.49 5.34
C SER A 405 39.16 39.47 4.20
N HIS A 406 39.12 38.15 4.45
CA HIS A 406 39.19 37.13 3.39
C HIS A 406 38.32 35.90 3.69
N LEU A 407 37.26 35.72 2.90
CA LEU A 407 36.40 34.53 2.94
C LEU A 407 37.13 33.33 2.34
N SER A 408 37.36 32.28 3.12
CA SER A 408 38.09 31.08 2.69
C SER A 408 37.28 29.81 2.89
N PHE A 409 37.16 29.00 1.84
CA PHE A 409 36.42 27.74 1.84
C PHE A 409 37.40 26.57 1.75
N PHE A 410 37.46 25.76 2.80
CA PHE A 410 38.31 24.57 2.87
C PHE A 410 37.46 23.32 2.66
N VAL A 411 37.76 22.59 1.60
CA VAL A 411 37.00 21.41 1.14
C VAL A 411 37.89 20.17 1.08
N PRO A 412 37.34 18.94 1.14
CA PRO A 412 38.14 17.72 1.19
C PRO A 412 39.00 17.54 -0.08
N ARG A 413 40.27 17.17 0.09
CA ARG A 413 41.17 16.83 -1.03
C ARG A 413 40.74 15.54 -1.77
N HIS A 414 40.10 14.60 -1.09
CA HIS A 414 39.66 13.33 -1.67
C HIS A 414 38.41 13.52 -2.54
N LYS A 415 38.46 13.12 -3.83
CA LYS A 415 37.42 13.42 -4.84
C LYS A 415 35.99 13.11 -4.36
N LYS A 416 35.73 11.89 -3.86
CA LYS A 416 34.36 11.50 -3.43
C LYS A 416 33.86 12.33 -2.24
N ALA A 417 34.72 12.66 -1.29
CA ALA A 417 34.36 13.50 -0.15
C ALA A 417 34.10 14.96 -0.59
N ARG A 418 34.89 15.46 -1.55
CA ARG A 418 34.64 16.76 -2.18
C ARG A 418 33.30 16.81 -2.91
N GLU A 419 33.01 15.78 -3.69
CA GLU A 419 31.75 15.63 -4.43
C GLU A 419 30.54 15.62 -3.48
N ILE A 420 30.62 14.87 -2.38
CA ILE A 420 29.60 14.88 -1.31
C ILE A 420 29.49 16.28 -0.65
N CYS A 421 30.61 16.92 -0.31
CA CYS A 421 30.63 18.27 0.28
C CYS A 421 29.88 19.28 -0.59
N TYR A 422 30.11 19.30 -1.91
CA TYR A 422 29.46 20.23 -2.84
C TYR A 422 27.96 19.95 -3.04
N LEU A 423 27.51 18.73 -2.75
CA LEU A 423 26.09 18.32 -2.81
C LEU A 423 25.39 18.35 -1.45
N SER A 424 26.09 18.72 -0.35
CA SER A 424 25.51 18.73 1.00
C SER A 424 26.09 19.84 1.89
N ALA A 425 27.23 19.61 2.53
CA ALA A 425 27.81 20.47 3.56
C ALA A 425 28.03 21.92 3.08
N LEU A 426 28.56 22.13 1.87
CA LEU A 426 28.82 23.46 1.32
C LEU A 426 27.53 24.26 1.03
N PRO A 427 26.55 23.76 0.26
CA PRO A 427 25.26 24.44 0.09
C PRO A 427 24.59 24.84 1.40
N THR A 428 24.49 23.94 2.38
CA THR A 428 23.79 24.19 3.64
C THR A 428 24.52 25.20 4.54
N ASN A 429 25.85 25.09 4.65
CA ASN A 429 26.64 26.04 5.45
C ASN A 429 26.76 27.41 4.76
N LEU A 430 26.85 27.47 3.43
CA LEU A 430 26.85 28.72 2.68
C LEU A 430 25.50 29.46 2.82
N ALA A 431 24.37 28.75 2.74
CA ALA A 431 23.06 29.33 3.06
C ALA A 431 23.02 29.86 4.51
N SER A 432 23.51 29.06 5.46
CA SER A 432 23.58 29.41 6.88
C SER A 432 24.56 30.55 7.20
N TRP A 433 25.49 30.85 6.30
CA TRP A 433 26.43 31.98 6.38
C TRP A 433 25.80 33.25 5.77
N LEU A 434 25.16 33.13 4.60
CA LEU A 434 24.39 34.21 3.96
C LEU A 434 23.26 34.73 4.85
N MET A 435 22.59 33.84 5.61
CA MET A 435 21.50 34.22 6.52
C MET A 435 21.97 34.69 7.91
N ARG A 436 23.28 34.85 8.16
CA ARG A 436 23.79 35.52 9.37
C ARG A 436 24.02 37.00 9.13
N ASP A 437 23.52 37.83 10.03
CA ASP A 437 23.90 39.24 10.09
C ASP A 437 25.42 39.39 10.24
N SER A 438 26.03 40.25 9.42
CA SER A 438 27.50 40.34 9.29
C SER A 438 28.20 40.89 10.53
N VAL A 439 27.49 41.70 11.35
CA VAL A 439 28.07 42.37 12.53
C VAL A 439 27.74 41.62 13.82
N THR A 440 26.49 41.23 14.01
CA THR A 440 25.99 40.57 15.23
C THR A 440 26.10 39.05 15.18
N GLN A 441 26.31 38.47 13.99
CA GLN A 441 26.37 37.02 13.73
C GLN A 441 25.08 36.26 14.13
N ILE A 442 23.98 36.98 14.34
CA ILE A 442 22.65 36.42 14.58
C ILE A 442 22.15 35.74 13.29
N PRO A 443 21.73 34.47 13.32
CA PRO A 443 21.15 33.79 12.17
C PRO A 443 19.66 34.13 12.01
N GLU A 444 19.27 34.60 10.82
CA GLU A 444 17.90 34.52 10.30
C GLU A 444 17.59 33.09 9.82
N ALA A 445 16.31 32.81 9.51
CA ALA A 445 15.90 31.49 9.02
C ALA A 445 16.42 31.21 7.61
N VAL A 446 16.85 29.96 7.35
CA VAL A 446 17.26 29.48 6.03
C VAL A 446 16.10 28.72 5.40
N GLU A 447 15.68 29.11 4.20
CA GLU A 447 14.71 28.36 3.41
C GLU A 447 15.35 27.17 2.67
N GLU A 448 14.62 26.06 2.54
CA GLU A 448 15.06 24.86 1.79
C GLU A 448 15.24 25.15 0.29
N SER A 449 14.45 26.07 -0.25
CA SER A 449 14.56 26.67 -1.59
C SER A 449 15.93 27.33 -1.81
N ALA A 450 16.46 28.05 -0.81
CA ALA A 450 17.78 28.68 -0.88
C ALA A 450 18.91 27.65 -0.92
N VAL A 451 18.83 26.60 -0.10
CA VAL A 451 19.78 25.48 -0.13
C VAL A 451 19.71 24.76 -1.49
N THR A 452 18.50 24.50 -2.00
CA THR A 452 18.26 23.85 -3.30
C THR A 452 18.86 24.66 -4.46
N ALA A 453 18.72 25.99 -4.44
CA ALA A 453 19.34 26.86 -5.42
C ALA A 453 20.88 26.78 -5.37
N LEU A 454 21.48 26.79 -4.18
CA LEU A 454 22.92 26.63 -4.01
C LEU A 454 23.43 25.25 -4.44
N VAL A 455 22.74 24.15 -4.10
CA VAL A 455 23.06 22.79 -4.62
C VAL A 455 23.08 22.82 -6.15
N THR A 456 22.08 23.45 -6.77
CA THR A 456 21.94 23.51 -8.23
C THR A 456 23.09 24.28 -8.88
N ILE A 457 23.47 25.46 -8.36
CA ILE A 457 24.54 26.27 -8.97
C ILE A 457 25.96 25.81 -8.62
N LEU A 458 26.22 25.31 -7.41
CA LEU A 458 27.59 25.06 -6.92
C LEU A 458 28.28 23.92 -7.69
N GLY A 459 27.53 22.93 -8.20
CA GLY A 459 28.04 21.88 -9.08
C GLY A 459 28.01 22.20 -10.58
N ALA A 460 27.22 23.18 -11.02
CA ALA A 460 26.99 23.47 -12.45
C ALA A 460 28.23 24.00 -13.20
N ASP A 461 28.22 23.90 -14.53
CA ASP A 461 29.15 24.65 -15.36
C ASP A 461 28.77 26.16 -15.38
N PRO A 462 29.73 27.10 -15.29
CA PRO A 462 29.47 28.54 -15.36
C PRO A 462 28.54 28.98 -16.50
N ALA A 463 28.70 28.42 -17.71
CA ALA A 463 27.87 28.80 -18.87
C ALA A 463 26.39 28.44 -18.70
N SER A 464 26.07 27.47 -17.83
CA SER A 464 24.70 27.06 -17.51
C SER A 464 24.07 27.84 -16.35
N VAL A 465 24.83 28.63 -15.59
CA VAL A 465 24.38 29.17 -14.29
C VAL A 465 23.21 30.14 -14.43
N ASP A 466 23.24 31.08 -15.37
CA ASP A 466 22.15 32.07 -15.50
C ASP A 466 20.83 31.42 -15.94
N LEU A 467 20.85 30.45 -16.87
CA LEU A 467 19.68 29.66 -17.26
C LEU A 467 19.11 28.83 -16.09
N LEU A 468 19.99 28.31 -15.23
CA LEU A 468 19.56 27.59 -14.01
C LEU A 468 18.92 28.53 -12.99
N LEU A 469 19.44 29.74 -12.81
CA LEU A 469 18.85 30.76 -11.94
C LEU A 469 17.48 31.23 -12.44
N GLU A 470 17.33 31.45 -13.75
CA GLU A 470 16.04 31.78 -14.37
C GLU A 470 15.02 30.65 -14.19
N ARG A 471 15.41 29.39 -14.42
CA ARG A 471 14.54 28.22 -14.21
C ARG A 471 14.14 28.01 -12.75
N LEU A 472 14.95 28.49 -11.80
CA LEU A 472 14.65 28.52 -10.36
C LEU A 472 13.84 29.76 -9.93
N GLY A 473 13.54 30.70 -10.83
CA GLY A 473 12.83 31.95 -10.51
C GLY A 473 13.66 32.96 -9.69
N ILE A 474 14.98 32.78 -9.62
CA ILE A 474 15.87 33.66 -8.84
C ILE A 474 15.99 35.02 -9.53
N ILE A 475 15.71 36.08 -8.78
CA ILE A 475 15.69 37.46 -9.30
C ILE A 475 17.05 37.88 -9.86
N ASN A 476 17.02 38.84 -10.78
CA ASN A 476 18.23 39.53 -11.22
C ASN A 476 18.53 40.72 -10.28
N ILE A 477 19.80 41.15 -10.26
CA ILE A 477 20.31 42.21 -9.38
C ILE A 477 20.97 43.31 -10.21
N SER A 478 21.11 44.52 -9.63
CA SER A 478 21.74 45.67 -10.29
C SER A 478 23.26 45.61 -10.38
N ILE A 479 23.89 44.58 -9.79
CA ILE A 479 25.33 44.34 -9.85
C ILE A 479 25.66 43.71 -11.21
N GLN A 480 26.67 44.23 -11.91
CA GLN A 480 27.14 43.62 -13.16
C GLN A 480 27.86 42.29 -12.85
N ASN A 481 27.68 41.29 -13.72
CA ASN A 481 28.42 40.05 -13.62
C ASN A 481 29.84 40.28 -14.17
N GLU A 482 30.84 40.20 -13.30
CA GLU A 482 32.27 40.25 -13.63
C GLU A 482 33.00 38.97 -13.19
N ASP A 483 32.28 37.85 -13.04
CA ASP A 483 32.86 36.55 -12.68
C ASP A 483 33.72 36.01 -13.82
N VAL A 484 34.74 35.21 -13.50
CA VAL A 484 35.77 34.81 -14.48
C VAL A 484 35.27 33.66 -15.38
N ASN A 485 34.59 34.04 -16.46
CA ASN A 485 34.30 33.14 -17.57
C ASN A 485 35.60 32.63 -18.19
N VAL A 486 35.67 31.31 -18.39
CA VAL A 486 36.71 30.64 -19.18
C VAL A 486 35.99 29.62 -20.06
N ALA A 487 35.18 30.16 -20.98
CA ALA A 487 34.29 29.44 -21.89
C ALA A 487 33.99 30.30 -23.14
N GLU A 488 35.04 30.95 -23.68
CA GLU A 488 35.09 31.43 -25.06
C GLU A 488 36.26 30.66 -25.70
N ASP A 489 35.98 29.52 -26.35
CA ASP A 489 36.86 28.75 -27.27
C ASP A 489 36.35 27.29 -27.56
N GLU A 490 35.06 26.97 -27.35
CA GLU A 490 34.43 25.79 -28.00
C GLU A 490 33.14 26.23 -28.72
N GLU A 491 33.13 26.06 -30.05
CA GLU A 491 32.01 26.43 -30.93
C GLU A 491 31.01 25.26 -31.06
N ASP A 492 29.90 25.29 -30.33
CA ASP A 492 28.79 24.33 -30.50
C ASP A 492 28.04 24.59 -31.83
N GLU A 493 28.20 23.71 -32.83
CA GLU A 493 27.47 23.77 -34.10
C GLU A 493 25.96 23.48 -33.94
N ALA A 494 25.19 24.50 -33.56
CA ALA A 494 23.73 24.45 -33.53
C ALA A 494 23.13 24.49 -34.96
N SER A 495 23.15 23.35 -35.66
CA SER A 495 22.69 23.22 -37.06
C SER A 495 21.17 23.37 -37.22
N VAL A 496 20.66 24.61 -37.27
CA VAL A 496 19.25 24.91 -37.60
C VAL A 496 19.09 25.05 -39.12
N ALA A 497 18.75 23.94 -39.78
CA ALA A 497 18.44 23.93 -41.21
C ALA A 497 17.08 24.60 -41.49
N VAL A 498 17.11 25.82 -42.04
CA VAL A 498 15.93 26.47 -42.64
C VAL A 498 15.92 26.18 -44.15
N ILE A 499 14.72 25.96 -44.69
CA ILE A 499 14.47 25.53 -46.07
C ILE A 499 14.85 26.62 -47.09
N GLY A 500 15.50 26.21 -48.18
CA GLY A 500 15.65 26.99 -49.40
C GLY A 500 16.28 26.15 -50.53
N ASP A 501 15.53 25.91 -51.61
CA ASP A 501 16.06 25.40 -52.88
C ASP A 501 17.12 26.40 -53.43
N ASP A 502 18.14 26.01 -54.21
CA ASP A 502 17.97 25.42 -55.54
C ASP A 502 19.28 24.87 -56.18
N ALA A 503 19.12 24.16 -57.30
CA ALA A 503 20.05 23.99 -58.44
C ALA A 503 21.54 23.57 -58.29
N GLU A 504 21.81 22.34 -58.74
CA GLU A 504 22.89 21.92 -59.67
C GLU A 504 24.41 22.22 -59.43
N SER A 505 25.15 21.11 -59.24
CA SER A 505 26.31 20.68 -60.07
C SER A 505 27.58 21.56 -60.13
N LEU A 506 28.77 21.07 -59.74
CA LEU A 506 29.56 20.16 -60.59
C LEU A 506 30.71 19.45 -59.83
N VAL A 507 31.09 18.28 -60.36
CA VAL A 507 32.24 17.43 -59.99
C VAL A 507 33.63 18.11 -60.10
N GLN A 508 34.61 17.71 -59.27
CA GLN A 508 35.77 16.88 -59.71
C GLN A 508 36.81 16.48 -58.62
N LEU A 509 36.88 15.16 -58.35
CA LEU A 509 38.05 14.25 -58.47
C LEU A 509 39.37 14.38 -57.63
N MET A 510 39.89 13.19 -57.22
CA MET A 510 41.24 12.80 -56.71
C MET A 510 41.54 13.17 -55.23
N THR A 511 41.89 12.31 -54.25
CA THR A 511 42.82 11.13 -54.12
C THR A 511 44.31 11.48 -54.30
N PRO A 512 45.31 10.79 -53.67
CA PRO A 512 45.23 9.53 -52.89
C PRO A 512 46.11 9.36 -51.60
N ASP A 513 45.73 8.38 -50.76
CA ASP A 513 46.54 7.30 -50.12
C ASP A 513 47.72 7.45 -49.10
N THR A 514 47.80 6.39 -48.27
CA THR A 514 48.97 5.73 -47.62
C THR A 514 49.63 6.36 -46.36
N SER A 515 50.07 5.59 -45.33
CA SER A 515 50.02 4.11 -45.09
C SER A 515 50.29 3.69 -43.63
N ALA A 516 50.09 2.39 -43.34
CA ALA A 516 50.74 1.55 -42.29
C ALA A 516 50.25 1.67 -40.83
N SER A 517 50.15 0.58 -40.03
CA SER A 517 50.17 -0.88 -40.31
C SER A 517 49.68 -1.70 -39.08
N GLU A 518 49.62 -3.05 -39.25
CA GLU A 518 49.49 -4.14 -38.25
C GLU A 518 48.06 -4.41 -37.72
N ARG A 519 47.35 -5.44 -38.22
CA ARG A 519 47.39 -6.90 -37.87
C ARG A 519 46.69 -7.21 -36.52
N GLY A 520 45.69 -8.09 -36.42
CA GLY A 520 45.02 -9.02 -37.37
C GLY A 520 44.60 -10.32 -36.63
N PRO A 521 43.97 -11.34 -37.25
CA PRO A 521 43.42 -11.48 -38.61
C PRO A 521 41.88 -11.21 -38.60
N ALA A 522 40.89 -11.89 -39.22
CA ALA A 522 40.77 -13.14 -40.01
C ALA A 522 39.55 -13.13 -40.98
N MET A 523 38.96 -14.31 -41.27
CA MET A 523 37.91 -14.58 -42.29
C MET A 523 36.51 -14.74 -41.64
N ALA A 524 35.37 -14.32 -42.21
CA ALA A 524 34.81 -14.42 -43.59
C ALA A 524 34.12 -15.79 -43.84
N THR A 525 33.07 -15.95 -44.68
CA THR A 525 32.93 -15.56 -46.11
C THR A 525 31.43 -15.61 -46.53
N GLU A 526 30.79 -14.47 -46.88
CA GLU A 526 30.27 -14.08 -48.23
C GLU A 526 28.80 -14.49 -48.59
N ILE A 527 27.88 -13.60 -49.06
CA ILE A 527 27.66 -13.00 -50.42
C ILE A 527 26.86 -13.96 -51.38
N ARG A 528 25.83 -13.59 -52.19
CA ARG A 528 25.13 -12.30 -52.48
C ARG A 528 23.84 -12.50 -53.34
N LEU A 529 23.08 -11.40 -53.53
CA LEU A 529 22.28 -11.00 -54.72
C LEU A 529 20.87 -11.59 -55.02
N ALA A 530 20.02 -10.70 -55.57
CA ALA A 530 18.73 -10.89 -56.26
C ALA A 530 18.89 -10.35 -57.72
N PRO A 531 17.96 -9.67 -58.46
CA PRO A 531 16.50 -9.39 -58.35
C PRO A 531 15.70 -9.52 -59.70
N LEU A 532 14.65 -8.69 -59.92
CA LEU A 532 13.91 -8.32 -61.18
C LEU A 532 12.66 -9.18 -61.56
N SER A 533 11.56 -8.68 -62.18
CA SER A 533 11.11 -7.29 -62.51
C SER A 533 9.63 -7.18 -63.01
N GLY A 534 8.98 -6.00 -62.84
CA GLY A 534 7.93 -5.43 -63.73
C GLY A 534 6.45 -5.92 -63.60
N THR A 535 5.39 -5.22 -64.06
CA THR A 535 5.24 -3.90 -64.74
C THR A 535 3.80 -3.30 -64.58
N HIS A 536 3.60 -1.99 -64.83
CA HIS A 536 2.35 -1.16 -64.73
C HIS A 536 1.40 -1.23 -65.99
N PRO A 537 0.38 -0.34 -66.25
CA PRO A 537 -0.37 0.71 -65.50
C PRO A 537 -1.94 0.50 -65.60
N ASN A 538 -2.95 1.41 -65.69
CA ASN A 538 -3.14 2.89 -65.80
C ASN A 538 -4.62 3.36 -65.56
N LEU A 539 -4.88 4.69 -65.51
CA LEU A 539 -6.16 5.46 -65.73
C LEU A 539 -7.37 5.27 -64.74
N SER A 540 -7.96 6.29 -64.06
CA SER A 540 -8.58 7.60 -64.44
C SER A 540 -10.11 7.49 -64.70
N SER A 541 -11.06 8.35 -64.24
CA SER A 541 -11.13 9.53 -63.33
C SER A 541 -12.63 9.93 -63.10
N ASN A 542 -13.01 10.86 -62.19
CA ASN A 542 -14.07 11.92 -62.34
C ASN A 542 -14.54 12.65 -61.04
N ASP A 543 -15.33 13.72 -61.24
CA ASP A 543 -15.69 14.82 -60.31
C ASP A 543 -17.10 14.79 -59.65
N VAL A 544 -17.18 15.38 -58.45
CA VAL A 544 -18.20 16.34 -57.91
C VAL A 544 -19.69 15.96 -57.68
N GLU A 545 -20.21 16.58 -56.59
CA GLU A 545 -21.62 16.89 -56.20
C GLU A 545 -22.46 15.97 -55.31
N VAL A 546 -23.59 16.53 -54.82
CA VAL A 546 -24.17 16.29 -53.48
C VAL A 546 -25.68 16.08 -53.55
N THR A 547 -26.22 15.01 -52.94
CA THR A 547 -27.51 15.07 -52.19
C THR A 547 -27.82 13.85 -51.31
N HIS A 548 -28.14 14.15 -50.04
CA HIS A 548 -29.15 13.55 -49.14
C HIS A 548 -29.72 12.11 -49.28
N THR A 549 -29.92 11.51 -48.08
CA THR A 549 -31.03 10.65 -47.59
C THR A 549 -31.00 9.09 -47.68
N VAL A 550 -30.86 8.49 -46.48
CA VAL A 550 -31.78 7.49 -45.86
C VAL A 550 -31.61 5.97 -46.15
N SER A 551 -30.98 5.30 -45.18
CA SER A 551 -31.38 4.03 -44.53
C SER A 551 -31.01 2.62 -45.06
N ARG A 552 -30.78 1.74 -44.06
CA ARG A 552 -30.77 0.25 -44.00
C ARG A 552 -29.52 -0.53 -44.44
N HIS A 553 -28.90 -1.16 -43.41
CA HIS A 553 -28.67 -2.61 -43.24
C HIS A 553 -28.43 -3.52 -44.47
N SER A 554 -27.47 -4.45 -44.51
CA SER A 554 -26.45 -4.90 -43.53
C SER A 554 -25.42 -5.86 -44.18
N HIS A 555 -24.41 -6.31 -43.41
CA HIS A 555 -23.52 -7.49 -43.61
C HIS A 555 -22.21 -7.36 -44.44
N MET A 556 -21.09 -7.29 -43.69
CA MET A 556 -19.85 -8.10 -43.78
C MET A 556 -19.20 -8.46 -45.13
N ALA A 557 -17.94 -8.00 -45.32
CA ALA A 557 -16.82 -8.80 -45.87
C ALA A 557 -15.43 -8.23 -45.49
N TYR A 558 -14.46 -9.12 -45.31
CA TYR A 558 -13.00 -8.97 -45.06
C TYR A 558 -12.28 -7.85 -45.87
N HIS A 559 -11.24 -7.14 -45.37
CA HIS A 559 -9.84 -7.64 -45.30
C HIS A 559 -8.82 -6.67 -44.62
N SER A 560 -7.61 -7.21 -44.41
CA SER A 560 -6.34 -6.72 -43.83
C SER A 560 -5.83 -5.27 -44.05
N VAL A 561 -5.16 -4.78 -42.98
CA VAL A 561 -3.92 -3.96 -42.93
C VAL A 561 -3.90 -2.58 -43.61
N VAL A 562 -4.08 -1.54 -42.79
CA VAL A 562 -3.25 -0.31 -42.74
C VAL A 562 -3.16 0.12 -41.26
N GLN A 563 -2.03 0.68 -40.81
CA GLN A 563 -1.95 1.44 -39.54
C GLN A 563 -2.26 2.93 -39.78
N PRO A 564 -3.33 3.49 -39.18
CA PRO A 564 -3.43 4.92 -38.91
C PRO A 564 -3.15 5.21 -37.43
N HIS A 565 -2.72 6.44 -37.12
CA HIS A 565 -2.57 6.91 -35.73
C HIS A 565 -3.91 6.84 -34.98
N SER A 566 -3.97 6.09 -33.88
CA SER A 566 -5.12 6.11 -32.97
C SER A 566 -5.11 7.38 -32.12
N THR A 567 -5.82 8.41 -32.58
CA THR A 567 -6.31 9.46 -31.69
C THR A 567 -7.19 8.83 -30.61
N LEU A 568 -6.96 9.20 -29.35
CA LEU A 568 -7.76 8.76 -28.21
C LEU A 568 -9.23 9.14 -28.44
N PRO A 569 -10.19 8.19 -28.36
CA PRO A 569 -11.60 8.53 -28.35
C PRO A 569 -11.92 9.32 -27.08
N ALA A 570 -12.28 10.59 -27.23
CA ALA A 570 -12.81 11.40 -26.14
C ALA A 570 -14.23 10.91 -25.82
N TYR A 571 -14.34 9.87 -24.99
CA TYR A 571 -15.63 9.38 -24.50
C TYR A 571 -16.31 10.46 -23.67
N HIS A 572 -17.41 10.99 -24.19
CA HIS A 572 -18.18 12.04 -23.53
C HIS A 572 -18.73 11.54 -22.18
N ALA A 573 -18.36 12.23 -21.11
CA ALA A 573 -18.85 11.98 -19.76
C ALA A 573 -20.31 12.49 -19.60
N THR A 574 -21.27 11.79 -20.21
CA THR A 574 -22.70 12.13 -20.18
C THR A 574 -23.53 11.02 -19.54
N ASN A 575 -23.28 10.73 -18.25
CA ASN A 575 -24.26 10.21 -17.28
C ASN A 575 -23.67 10.20 -15.86
N LEU A 576 -23.48 11.39 -15.27
CA LEU A 576 -23.09 11.57 -13.86
C LEU A 576 -24.07 12.50 -13.11
N GLN A 577 -25.37 12.24 -13.26
CA GLN A 577 -26.42 12.92 -12.48
C GLN A 577 -26.59 12.20 -11.13
N GLY A 578 -25.79 12.58 -10.13
CA GLY A 578 -25.88 12.09 -8.74
C GLY A 578 -24.58 11.54 -8.13
N SER A 579 -23.52 11.39 -8.92
CA SER A 579 -22.21 10.88 -8.47
C SER A 579 -21.52 11.83 -7.49
N THR A 580 -20.82 11.27 -6.50
CA THR A 580 -19.89 12.03 -5.64
C THR A 580 -18.57 12.31 -6.37
N SER A 581 -17.74 13.19 -5.80
CA SER A 581 -16.36 13.40 -6.28
C SER A 581 -15.48 12.16 -6.11
N GLU A 582 -15.85 11.24 -5.22
CA GLU A 582 -15.13 10.00 -4.94
C GLU A 582 -15.39 8.94 -6.01
N ASP A 583 -16.65 8.67 -6.35
CA ASP A 583 -17.01 7.65 -7.36
C ASP A 583 -16.35 7.97 -8.70
N ALA A 584 -16.32 9.26 -9.07
CA ALA A 584 -15.66 9.74 -10.26
C ALA A 584 -14.13 9.57 -10.24
N GLN A 585 -13.49 9.55 -9.06
CA GLN A 585 -12.06 9.21 -8.91
C GLN A 585 -11.84 7.70 -8.98
N TYR A 586 -12.67 6.92 -8.29
CA TYR A 586 -12.54 5.46 -8.24
C TYR A 586 -12.83 4.81 -9.60
N LEU A 587 -13.81 5.32 -10.36
CA LEU A 587 -14.05 4.90 -11.75
C LEU A 587 -12.80 5.10 -12.64
N ARG A 588 -12.05 6.20 -12.48
CA ARG A 588 -10.80 6.40 -13.21
C ARG A 588 -9.72 5.38 -12.82
N LEU A 589 -9.68 4.95 -11.55
CA LEU A 589 -8.80 3.88 -11.12
C LEU A 589 -9.23 2.53 -11.74
N LEU A 590 -10.53 2.20 -11.72
CA LEU A 590 -11.06 0.97 -12.30
C LEU A 590 -10.80 0.87 -13.80
N THR A 591 -11.05 1.92 -14.59
CA THR A 591 -10.76 1.92 -16.04
C THR A 591 -9.25 1.76 -16.29
N LYS A 592 -8.39 2.48 -15.56
CA LYS A 592 -6.93 2.32 -15.63
C LYS A 592 -6.46 0.91 -15.28
N VAL A 593 -7.08 0.29 -14.26
CA VAL A 593 -6.82 -1.10 -13.84
C VAL A 593 -7.20 -2.08 -14.94
N VAL A 594 -8.39 -1.91 -15.51
CA VAL A 594 -8.88 -2.71 -16.62
C VAL A 594 -7.93 -2.59 -17.81
N ASP A 595 -7.66 -1.38 -18.31
CA ASP A 595 -6.78 -1.13 -19.47
C ASP A 595 -5.38 -1.70 -19.28
N ALA A 596 -4.82 -1.59 -18.06
CA ALA A 596 -3.53 -2.17 -17.72
C ALA A 596 -3.56 -3.71 -17.68
N ALA A 597 -4.65 -4.33 -17.23
CA ALA A 597 -4.84 -5.78 -17.27
C ALA A 597 -5.07 -6.30 -18.70
N ARG A 598 -5.73 -5.52 -19.58
CA ARG A 598 -5.91 -5.88 -21.01
C ARG A 598 -4.58 -5.93 -21.79
N GLN A 599 -3.54 -5.28 -21.25
CA GLN A 599 -2.18 -5.17 -21.82
C GLN A 599 -1.11 -5.92 -21.00
N ALA A 600 -1.50 -6.58 -19.91
CA ALA A 600 -0.57 -7.28 -19.03
C ALA A 600 -0.15 -8.64 -19.62
N VAL A 601 1.09 -9.04 -19.34
CA VAL A 601 1.57 -10.42 -19.52
C VAL A 601 1.65 -11.05 -18.13
N PHE A 602 1.08 -12.24 -17.96
CA PHE A 602 1.14 -12.97 -16.70
C PHE A 602 2.62 -13.33 -16.40
N PRO A 603 3.16 -13.08 -15.19
CA PRO A 603 4.58 -13.30 -14.90
C PRO A 603 5.01 -14.77 -15.01
N SER A 604 6.30 -15.04 -15.18
CA SER A 604 6.89 -16.39 -15.18
C SER A 604 8.05 -16.53 -14.19
N GLN A 605 8.29 -17.75 -13.71
CA GLN A 605 9.51 -18.14 -12.97
C GLN A 605 10.47 -18.83 -13.95
N GLY A 606 11.78 -18.56 -13.88
CA GLY A 606 12.79 -19.26 -14.68
C GLY A 606 14.01 -18.43 -15.05
N ILE A 607 14.89 -19.00 -15.87
CA ILE A 607 16.23 -18.47 -16.23
C ILE A 607 16.18 -17.09 -16.92
N PHE A 608 15.03 -16.70 -17.49
CA PHE A 608 14.78 -15.38 -18.07
C PHE A 608 13.70 -14.60 -17.29
N GLY A 609 13.70 -14.73 -15.96
CA GLY A 609 12.78 -14.05 -15.04
C GLY A 609 12.91 -12.52 -15.11
N MET A 610 12.05 -11.90 -15.92
CA MET A 610 12.02 -10.44 -16.12
C MET A 610 11.52 -9.66 -14.89
N SER A 611 11.17 -10.33 -13.78
CA SER A 611 10.98 -9.72 -12.46
C SER A 611 12.20 -8.89 -12.06
N ASN A 612 13.37 -9.53 -12.07
CA ASN A 612 14.62 -8.95 -11.57
C ASN A 612 15.08 -7.78 -12.48
N LEU A 613 14.76 -7.86 -13.78
CA LEU A 613 14.95 -6.77 -14.76
C LEU A 613 13.95 -5.62 -14.59
N ARG A 614 12.71 -5.90 -14.18
CA ARG A 614 11.67 -4.89 -13.92
C ARG A 614 11.96 -4.10 -12.65
N ASP A 615 12.53 -4.74 -11.63
CA ASP A 615 13.05 -4.06 -10.43
C ASP A 615 14.26 -3.18 -10.80
N ALA A 616 15.25 -3.73 -11.51
CA ALA A 616 16.44 -2.99 -11.95
C ALA A 616 16.11 -1.77 -12.86
N LEU A 617 15.07 -1.85 -13.69
CA LEU A 617 14.60 -0.72 -14.52
C LEU A 617 13.78 0.33 -13.74
N LEU A 618 13.43 0.08 -12.48
CA LEU A 618 12.78 1.03 -11.57
C LEU A 618 13.75 1.63 -10.53
N GLU A 619 14.99 1.13 -10.43
CA GLU A 619 16.05 1.72 -9.60
C GLU A 619 16.56 3.06 -10.16
N ARG A 620 15.77 4.12 -9.97
CA ARG A 620 16.36 5.45 -9.76
C ARG A 620 17.02 5.48 -8.37
N PRO A 621 18.19 6.14 -8.22
CA PRO A 621 19.00 6.02 -7.01
C PRO A 621 18.23 6.41 -5.73
N ILE A 622 18.49 5.63 -4.68
CA ILE A 622 17.71 5.51 -3.44
C ILE A 622 17.58 6.84 -2.65
N ASN A 623 18.40 7.84 -2.96
CA ASN A 623 18.57 9.07 -2.16
C ASN A 623 17.49 10.16 -2.41
N ALA A 624 16.45 9.89 -3.21
CA ALA A 624 15.40 10.87 -3.57
C ALA A 624 14.01 10.59 -2.96
N TRP A 625 13.85 9.53 -2.17
CA TRP A 625 12.54 9.06 -1.68
C TRP A 625 12.37 9.25 -0.16
N HIS A 626 12.44 10.49 0.31
CA HIS A 626 12.11 10.88 1.69
C HIS A 626 10.87 11.79 1.77
N GLY A 627 9.80 11.39 1.08
CA GLY A 627 8.43 11.83 1.35
C GLY A 627 7.65 10.68 2.00
N GLY A 628 6.99 10.94 3.13
CA GLY A 628 6.16 9.94 3.81
C GLY A 628 5.05 9.41 2.89
N PHE A 629 4.68 8.14 3.04
CA PHE A 629 3.74 7.52 2.09
C PHE A 629 2.40 8.24 2.07
N ASP A 630 1.98 8.90 3.16
CA ASP A 630 0.74 9.70 3.27
C ASP A 630 0.99 11.22 3.37
N GLY A 631 2.01 11.73 2.66
CA GLY A 631 2.22 13.17 2.47
C GLY A 631 1.26 13.81 1.45
N PRO A 632 0.74 15.05 1.69
CA PRO A 632 -0.18 15.73 0.77
C PRO A 632 0.57 16.35 -0.42
N GLY A 633 0.85 15.54 -1.46
CA GLY A 633 1.64 15.99 -2.61
C GLY A 633 1.52 15.14 -3.88
N ASN A 634 0.31 14.76 -4.28
CA ASN A 634 0.05 14.26 -5.64
C ASN A 634 -1.46 14.24 -5.97
N GLU A 635 -1.86 14.84 -7.09
CA GLU A 635 -3.28 15.01 -7.49
C GLU A 635 -3.91 13.73 -8.10
N SER A 636 -3.15 12.64 -8.18
CA SER A 636 -3.52 11.40 -8.88
C SER A 636 -3.78 10.19 -7.96
N ARG A 637 -3.84 10.37 -6.63
CA ARG A 637 -4.15 9.26 -5.70
C ARG A 637 -5.62 9.21 -5.33
N PHE A 638 -6.16 8.01 -5.17
CA PHE A 638 -7.53 7.82 -4.73
C PHE A 638 -7.67 8.11 -3.23
N ARG A 639 -8.68 8.91 -2.87
CA ARG A 639 -9.06 9.20 -1.48
C ARG A 639 -10.52 8.85 -1.28
N SER A 640 -10.84 8.20 -0.16
CA SER A 640 -12.18 7.79 0.22
C SER A 640 -12.61 8.40 1.55
N THR A 641 -13.91 8.47 1.83
CA THR A 641 -14.43 8.99 3.11
C THR A 641 -13.95 8.22 4.34
N SER A 642 -13.62 6.94 4.20
CA SER A 642 -13.04 6.13 5.28
C SER A 642 -11.89 5.24 4.78
N GLN A 643 -10.99 4.86 5.70
CA GLN A 643 -9.89 3.97 5.35
C GLN A 643 -10.38 2.58 4.94
N LEU A 644 -11.39 2.01 5.62
CA LEU A 644 -11.95 0.70 5.23
C LEU A 644 -12.53 0.75 3.81
N GLU A 645 -13.30 1.79 3.49
CA GLU A 645 -13.88 1.96 2.16
C GLU A 645 -12.79 2.15 1.10
N ARG A 646 -11.70 2.86 1.42
CA ARG A 646 -10.50 2.93 0.57
C ARG A 646 -9.88 1.54 0.36
N ASP A 647 -9.64 0.80 1.43
CA ASP A 647 -8.89 -0.46 1.39
C ASP A 647 -9.72 -1.55 0.68
N GLY A 648 -11.04 -1.59 0.87
CA GLY A 648 -11.97 -2.44 0.09
C GLY A 648 -12.05 -2.06 -1.40
N LYS A 649 -12.11 -0.77 -1.73
CA LYS A 649 -12.05 -0.29 -3.13
C LYS A 649 -10.69 -0.60 -3.79
N ILE A 650 -9.58 -0.50 -3.04
CA ILE A 650 -8.23 -0.87 -3.51
C ILE A 650 -8.10 -2.39 -3.68
N GLY A 651 -8.66 -3.19 -2.76
CA GLY A 651 -8.71 -4.65 -2.85
C GLY A 651 -9.44 -5.12 -4.10
N ALA A 652 -10.70 -4.71 -4.26
CA ALA A 652 -11.56 -5.07 -5.40
C ALA A 652 -10.98 -4.61 -6.76
N ALA A 653 -10.25 -3.50 -6.79
CA ALA A 653 -9.51 -3.08 -7.99
C ALA A 653 -8.33 -4.00 -8.32
N GLY A 654 -7.65 -4.58 -7.32
CA GLY A 654 -6.60 -5.58 -7.56
C GLY A 654 -7.15 -6.94 -7.95
N GLU A 655 -8.28 -7.35 -7.38
CA GLU A 655 -9.05 -8.51 -7.84
C GLU A 655 -9.45 -8.33 -9.33
N LEU A 656 -9.97 -7.17 -9.70
CA LEU A 656 -10.32 -6.86 -11.10
C LEU A 656 -9.12 -6.98 -12.05
N TYR A 657 -7.94 -6.52 -11.62
CA TYR A 657 -6.69 -6.65 -12.37
C TYR A 657 -6.34 -8.12 -12.63
N VAL A 658 -6.46 -8.97 -11.61
CA VAL A 658 -6.26 -10.43 -11.71
C VAL A 658 -7.32 -11.08 -12.60
N PHE A 659 -8.59 -10.72 -12.43
CA PHE A 659 -9.71 -11.29 -13.18
C PHE A 659 -9.62 -11.01 -14.68
N GLU A 660 -9.38 -9.76 -15.06
CA GLU A 660 -9.21 -9.35 -16.47
C GLU A 660 -7.98 -10.01 -17.12
N MET A 661 -6.93 -10.30 -16.36
CA MET A 661 -5.71 -10.95 -16.85
C MET A 661 -5.87 -12.47 -16.99
N LEU A 662 -6.47 -13.17 -16.00
CA LEU A 662 -6.79 -14.59 -16.09
C LEU A 662 -7.79 -14.86 -17.23
N SER A 663 -8.75 -13.96 -17.44
CA SER A 663 -9.69 -13.98 -18.58
C SER A 663 -9.02 -13.83 -19.96
N ARG A 664 -7.72 -13.50 -20.03
CA ARG A 664 -6.94 -13.36 -21.27
C ARG A 664 -5.77 -14.32 -21.40
N LEU A 665 -5.65 -15.32 -20.51
CA LEU A 665 -4.66 -16.37 -20.70
C LEU A 665 -4.88 -17.09 -22.04
N LEU A 666 -3.77 -17.53 -22.63
CA LEU A 666 -3.74 -18.32 -23.86
C LEU A 666 -3.01 -19.64 -23.56
N PRO A 667 -3.68 -20.81 -23.67
CA PRO A 667 -5.09 -21.00 -24.00
C PRO A 667 -6.06 -20.42 -22.96
N SER A 668 -7.26 -20.06 -23.40
CA SER A 668 -8.31 -19.51 -22.54
C SER A 668 -8.86 -20.56 -21.59
N LEU A 669 -8.87 -20.28 -20.29
CA LEU A 669 -9.31 -21.20 -19.24
C LEU A 669 -10.78 -21.62 -19.43
N HIS A 670 -11.02 -22.91 -19.65
CA HIS A 670 -12.36 -23.43 -19.87
C HIS A 670 -13.22 -23.32 -18.60
N GLY A 671 -14.40 -22.72 -18.75
CA GLY A 671 -15.32 -22.50 -17.63
C GLY A 671 -14.99 -21.28 -16.76
N TRP A 672 -13.97 -20.49 -17.11
CA TRP A 672 -13.69 -19.23 -16.42
C TRP A 672 -14.76 -18.17 -16.75
N SER A 673 -15.49 -17.72 -15.74
CA SER A 673 -16.55 -16.71 -15.80
C SER A 673 -16.53 -15.81 -14.55
N ARG A 674 -17.44 -14.83 -14.48
CA ARG A 674 -17.68 -14.02 -13.28
C ARG A 674 -18.13 -14.85 -12.06
N ASP A 675 -18.57 -16.09 -12.24
CA ASP A 675 -18.98 -17.00 -11.16
C ASP A 675 -17.78 -17.57 -10.38
N ASN A 676 -16.58 -17.53 -10.98
CA ASN A 676 -15.33 -17.90 -10.31
C ASN A 676 -14.85 -16.84 -9.32
N TRP A 677 -15.24 -15.57 -9.47
CA TRP A 677 -14.85 -14.47 -8.59
C TRP A 677 -15.78 -14.42 -7.37
N GLN A 678 -15.33 -14.96 -6.23
CA GLN A 678 -16.16 -15.25 -5.06
C GLN A 678 -15.91 -14.31 -3.86
N SER A 679 -15.05 -13.31 -4.02
CA SER A 679 -14.89 -12.20 -3.09
C SER A 679 -16.20 -11.42 -2.86
N THR A 680 -16.49 -11.09 -1.61
CA THR A 680 -17.56 -10.20 -1.18
C THR A 680 -17.34 -8.75 -1.61
N ILE A 681 -16.09 -8.28 -1.70
CA ILE A 681 -15.78 -6.91 -2.12
C ILE A 681 -15.90 -6.69 -3.64
N ARG A 682 -16.15 -7.75 -4.43
CA ARG A 682 -16.43 -7.66 -5.88
C ARG A 682 -17.53 -6.67 -6.25
N GLN A 683 -18.46 -6.37 -5.33
CA GLN A 683 -19.50 -5.36 -5.54
C GLN A 683 -18.97 -3.95 -5.85
N TYR A 684 -17.78 -3.58 -5.37
CA TYR A 684 -17.22 -2.24 -5.61
C TYR A 684 -16.87 -1.97 -7.08
N VAL A 685 -16.69 -3.00 -7.93
CA VAL A 685 -16.31 -2.79 -9.34
C VAL A 685 -17.50 -2.45 -10.23
N THR A 686 -18.74 -2.51 -9.71
CA THR A 686 -19.99 -2.19 -10.42
C THR A 686 -20.08 -0.75 -10.94
N LEU A 687 -19.22 0.17 -10.48
CA LEU A 687 -19.10 1.50 -11.07
C LEU A 687 -18.51 1.47 -12.49
N HIS A 688 -17.69 0.47 -12.83
CA HIS A 688 -17.10 0.33 -14.16
C HIS A 688 -18.14 -0.19 -15.18
N PRO A 689 -18.31 0.43 -16.36
CA PRO A 689 -19.32 0.05 -17.35
C PRO A 689 -19.35 -1.45 -17.67
N ASP A 690 -18.19 -2.06 -17.90
CA ASP A 690 -18.04 -3.49 -18.23
C ASP A 690 -18.45 -4.45 -17.09
N TYR A 691 -18.80 -3.94 -15.90
CA TYR A 691 -19.15 -4.70 -14.69
C TYR A 691 -20.39 -4.14 -13.95
N GLN A 692 -21.17 -3.24 -14.54
CA GLN A 692 -22.39 -2.67 -13.92
C GLN A 692 -23.45 -3.72 -13.55
N ASP A 693 -23.42 -4.87 -14.21
CA ASP A 693 -24.29 -6.02 -13.99
C ASP A 693 -23.67 -7.12 -13.10
N MET A 694 -22.52 -6.87 -12.47
CA MET A 694 -21.86 -7.82 -11.56
C MET A 694 -22.70 -8.02 -10.29
N PRO A 695 -23.24 -9.22 -10.02
CA PRO A 695 -24.06 -9.46 -8.83
C PRO A 695 -23.18 -9.51 -7.56
N PRO A 696 -23.71 -9.14 -6.38
CA PRO A 696 -23.01 -9.39 -5.11
C PRO A 696 -22.75 -10.89 -4.92
N TRP A 697 -21.70 -11.25 -4.19
CA TRP A 697 -21.51 -12.63 -3.73
C TRP A 697 -22.32 -12.85 -2.44
N ASN A 698 -23.04 -13.97 -2.36
CA ASN A 698 -23.93 -14.31 -1.24
C ASN A 698 -23.67 -15.74 -0.72
N GLY A 699 -22.54 -16.34 -1.11
CA GLY A 699 -22.09 -17.65 -0.63
C GLY A 699 -21.02 -17.50 0.45
N GLN A 700 -20.52 -18.62 0.96
CA GLN A 700 -19.31 -18.60 1.78
C GLN A 700 -18.10 -18.28 0.90
N GLU A 701 -17.38 -17.21 1.24
CA GLU A 701 -16.10 -16.86 0.61
C GLU A 701 -15.02 -17.87 1.03
N THR A 702 -14.37 -18.51 0.05
CA THR A 702 -13.33 -19.54 0.29
C THR A 702 -11.99 -19.21 -0.37
N ALA A 703 -11.98 -18.27 -1.30
CA ALA A 703 -10.88 -17.44 -1.77
C ALA A 703 -11.50 -16.32 -2.62
N ASP A 704 -10.74 -15.28 -2.94
CA ASP A 704 -11.25 -14.18 -3.78
C ASP A 704 -11.72 -14.69 -5.15
N MET A 705 -11.06 -15.73 -5.68
CA MET A 705 -11.55 -16.51 -6.82
C MET A 705 -11.31 -18.02 -6.62
N THR A 706 -12.21 -18.88 -7.11
CA THR A 706 -11.99 -20.33 -7.18
C THR A 706 -12.25 -20.88 -8.57
N TYR A 707 -11.40 -21.81 -9.03
CA TYR A 707 -11.44 -22.36 -10.38
C TYR A 707 -11.17 -23.86 -10.40
N GLN A 708 -12.09 -24.67 -10.93
CA GLN A 708 -11.86 -26.09 -11.16
C GLN A 708 -11.19 -26.28 -12.51
N ASP A 709 -9.91 -26.68 -12.52
CA ASP A 709 -9.15 -26.87 -13.75
C ASP A 709 -9.45 -28.23 -14.40
N VAL A 710 -10.71 -28.41 -14.83
CA VAL A 710 -11.25 -29.66 -15.39
C VAL A 710 -10.53 -30.13 -16.67
N ARG A 711 -9.72 -29.27 -17.30
CA ARG A 711 -8.94 -29.59 -18.49
C ARG A 711 -7.43 -29.63 -18.26
N GLY A 712 -6.93 -29.06 -17.16
CA GLY A 712 -5.50 -28.92 -16.89
C GLY A 712 -4.89 -27.72 -17.60
N GLU A 713 -5.70 -26.76 -18.05
CA GLU A 713 -5.27 -25.61 -18.84
C GLU A 713 -4.45 -24.64 -17.98
N LEU A 714 -4.91 -24.32 -16.76
CA LEU A 714 -4.14 -23.48 -15.81
C LEU A 714 -2.93 -24.24 -15.24
N THR A 715 -3.07 -25.54 -14.97
CA THR A 715 -2.01 -26.41 -14.43
C THR A 715 -0.87 -26.60 -15.42
N THR A 716 -1.20 -26.81 -16.71
CA THR A 716 -0.21 -26.86 -17.79
C THR A 716 0.44 -25.49 -17.96
N TRP A 717 -0.34 -24.40 -17.96
CA TRP A 717 0.20 -23.05 -18.09
C TRP A 717 1.20 -22.71 -16.97
N LEU A 718 0.84 -22.97 -15.71
CA LEU A 718 1.71 -22.73 -14.55
C LEU A 718 2.98 -23.59 -14.59
N LYS A 719 2.90 -24.84 -15.05
CA LYS A 719 4.06 -25.71 -15.27
C LYS A 719 4.99 -25.17 -16.37
N ASP A 720 4.44 -24.81 -17.53
CA ASP A 720 5.20 -24.29 -18.68
C ASP A 720 5.88 -22.93 -18.36
N HIS A 721 5.36 -22.20 -17.37
CA HIS A 721 5.91 -20.93 -16.88
C HIS A 721 6.65 -21.05 -15.52
N GLY A 722 7.04 -22.26 -15.13
CA GLY A 722 7.99 -22.53 -14.04
C GLY A 722 7.45 -22.44 -12.60
N TYR A 723 6.14 -22.43 -12.41
CA TYR A 723 5.52 -22.39 -11.06
C TYR A 723 5.24 -23.78 -10.47
N LEU A 724 5.18 -24.84 -11.28
CA LEU A 724 4.83 -26.19 -10.86
C LEU A 724 5.87 -27.22 -11.36
N ASP A 725 6.76 -27.64 -10.47
CA ASP A 725 7.79 -28.64 -10.75
C ASP A 725 7.33 -30.08 -10.47
N GLY A 726 7.75 -30.99 -11.34
CA GLY A 726 7.65 -32.44 -11.17
C GLY A 726 6.62 -33.14 -12.06
N GLU A 727 6.76 -34.47 -12.15
CA GLU A 727 5.91 -35.29 -13.02
C GLU A 727 4.47 -35.45 -12.52
N GLY A 728 4.24 -35.32 -11.21
CA GLY A 728 2.91 -35.43 -10.59
C GLY A 728 1.89 -34.37 -11.04
N TRP A 729 2.32 -33.30 -11.71
CA TRP A 729 1.43 -32.27 -12.27
C TRP A 729 0.98 -32.54 -13.71
N ARG A 730 1.58 -33.53 -14.40
CA ARG A 730 1.35 -33.77 -15.85
C ARG A 730 -0.14 -34.00 -16.19
N ASP A 731 -0.83 -34.77 -15.35
CA ASP A 731 -2.24 -35.16 -15.54
C ASP A 731 -3.16 -34.65 -14.41
N ALA A 732 -2.65 -33.79 -13.51
CA ALA A 732 -3.42 -33.22 -12.39
C ALA A 732 -4.51 -32.26 -12.87
N ARG A 733 -5.67 -32.23 -12.19
CA ARG A 733 -6.84 -31.40 -12.53
C ARG A 733 -7.42 -30.65 -11.30
N PRO A 734 -6.57 -29.93 -10.55
CA PRO A 734 -6.93 -29.40 -9.23
C PRO A 734 -8.04 -28.37 -9.24
N LYS A 735 -8.62 -28.15 -8.05
CA LYS A 735 -9.33 -26.92 -7.71
C LYS A 735 -8.33 -25.87 -7.23
N TYR A 736 -8.23 -24.75 -7.94
CA TYR A 736 -7.47 -23.59 -7.53
C TYR A 736 -8.29 -22.71 -6.59
N TYR A 737 -7.65 -22.29 -5.49
CA TYR A 737 -8.06 -21.20 -4.61
C TYR A 737 -7.09 -20.05 -4.85
N ILE A 738 -7.61 -18.92 -5.35
CA ILE A 738 -6.82 -17.78 -5.81
C ILE A 738 -7.10 -16.60 -4.89
N GLU A 739 -6.09 -16.21 -4.14
CA GLU A 739 -6.09 -15.11 -3.16
C GLU A 739 -5.36 -13.90 -3.75
N VAL A 740 -5.89 -12.68 -3.61
CA VAL A 740 -5.38 -11.47 -4.24
C VAL A 740 -5.10 -10.39 -3.20
N LYS A 741 -3.81 -10.17 -2.90
CA LYS A 741 -3.39 -9.18 -1.89
C LYS A 741 -2.84 -7.92 -2.52
N THR A 742 -3.59 -6.82 -2.42
CA THR A 742 -3.34 -5.57 -3.15
C THR A 742 -2.71 -4.48 -2.29
N THR A 743 -1.82 -3.63 -2.86
CA THR A 743 -1.37 -2.38 -2.24
C THR A 743 -1.16 -1.23 -3.23
N ALA A 744 -1.36 0.00 -2.75
CA ALA A 744 -0.90 1.22 -3.42
C ALA A 744 0.64 1.41 -3.39
N GLY A 745 1.32 0.77 -2.43
CA GLY A 745 2.78 0.79 -2.26
C GLY A 745 3.56 -0.15 -3.21
N PRO A 746 4.90 -0.05 -3.22
CA PRO A 746 5.80 -0.94 -3.97
C PRO A 746 5.76 -2.39 -3.47
N HIS A 747 6.37 -3.31 -4.22
CA HIS A 747 6.39 -4.77 -3.95
C HIS A 747 6.77 -5.14 -2.51
N ASN A 748 7.78 -4.48 -1.95
CA ASN A 748 8.29 -4.71 -0.60
C ASN A 748 7.42 -4.13 0.53
N THR A 749 6.23 -3.58 0.20
CA THR A 749 5.21 -3.27 1.21
C THR A 749 4.65 -4.59 1.74
N PRO A 750 4.61 -4.83 3.07
CA PRO A 750 3.96 -6.01 3.62
C PRO A 750 2.50 -6.12 3.19
N PHE A 751 1.95 -7.34 3.27
CA PHE A 751 0.51 -7.58 3.18
C PHE A 751 0.04 -8.50 4.29
N TYR A 752 -1.22 -8.37 4.65
CA TYR A 752 -1.84 -9.15 5.72
C TYR A 752 -2.61 -10.32 5.10
N MET A 753 -2.65 -11.44 5.83
CA MET A 753 -3.41 -12.64 5.49
C MET A 753 -4.26 -12.99 6.72
N SER A 754 -5.55 -13.29 6.55
CA SER A 754 -6.36 -13.66 7.72
C SER A 754 -5.93 -15.04 8.24
N LYS A 755 -6.13 -15.27 9.54
CA LYS A 755 -5.88 -16.57 10.19
C LYS A 755 -6.60 -17.74 9.48
N ALA A 756 -7.78 -17.50 8.90
CA ALA A 756 -8.51 -18.48 8.11
C ALA A 756 -7.89 -18.75 6.72
N GLN A 757 -7.33 -17.73 6.06
CA GLN A 757 -6.57 -17.88 4.81
C GLN A 757 -5.26 -18.63 5.07
N TYR A 758 -4.56 -18.29 6.15
CA TYR A 758 -3.35 -18.99 6.60
C TYR A 758 -3.63 -20.47 6.93
N GLN A 759 -4.68 -20.77 7.68
CA GLN A 759 -5.07 -22.16 7.98
C GLN A 759 -5.40 -22.95 6.70
N ARG A 760 -6.22 -22.38 5.80
CA ARG A 760 -6.56 -23.04 4.51
C ARG A 760 -5.32 -23.31 3.65
N MET A 761 -4.38 -22.38 3.61
CA MET A 761 -3.09 -22.54 2.94
C MET A 761 -2.30 -23.73 3.52
N GLN A 762 -2.25 -23.88 4.85
CA GLN A 762 -1.61 -25.03 5.50
C GLN A 762 -2.38 -26.34 5.28
N ASP A 763 -3.71 -26.32 5.34
CA ASP A 763 -4.55 -27.52 5.16
C ASP A 763 -4.38 -28.12 3.76
N ILE A 764 -4.36 -27.26 2.72
CA ILE A 764 -4.14 -27.66 1.32
C ILE A 764 -2.69 -28.18 1.12
N HIS A 765 -1.68 -27.51 1.70
CA HIS A 765 -0.29 -27.99 1.62
C HIS A 765 -0.08 -29.36 2.29
N ASN A 766 -0.80 -29.63 3.40
CA ASN A 766 -0.73 -30.92 4.11
C ASN A 766 -1.66 -32.00 3.52
N ALA A 767 -2.47 -31.68 2.51
CA ALA A 767 -3.37 -32.63 1.86
C ALA A 767 -2.60 -33.69 1.05
N ARG A 768 -3.22 -34.87 0.85
CA ARG A 768 -2.61 -36.00 0.14
C ARG A 768 -3.03 -36.05 -1.33
N GLY A 769 -2.46 -35.17 -2.16
CA GLY A 769 -2.65 -35.21 -3.61
C GLY A 769 -2.41 -33.86 -4.26
N ASN A 770 -2.59 -33.82 -5.58
CA ASN A 770 -2.54 -32.61 -6.39
C ASN A 770 -3.98 -32.19 -6.81
N ASP A 771 -4.93 -32.34 -5.89
CA ASP A 771 -6.38 -32.20 -6.13
C ASP A 771 -6.90 -30.79 -5.78
N GLU A 772 -6.18 -30.07 -4.91
CA GLU A 772 -6.42 -28.66 -4.58
C GLU A 772 -5.10 -27.89 -4.58
N VAL A 773 -5.12 -26.61 -4.96
CA VAL A 773 -3.94 -25.73 -4.99
C VAL A 773 -4.32 -24.36 -4.42
N TYR A 774 -3.58 -23.90 -3.41
CA TYR A 774 -3.67 -22.52 -2.93
C TYR A 774 -2.63 -21.66 -3.66
N MET A 775 -3.06 -20.54 -4.23
CA MET A 775 -2.24 -19.63 -5.02
C MET A 775 -2.53 -18.18 -4.64
N LEU A 776 -1.47 -17.40 -4.42
CA LEU A 776 -1.51 -16.05 -3.89
C LEU A 776 -0.92 -15.06 -4.91
N LEU A 777 -1.73 -14.12 -5.38
CA LEU A 777 -1.38 -13.09 -6.36
C LEU A 777 -1.22 -11.74 -5.64
N ARG A 778 0.03 -11.28 -5.56
CA ARG A 778 0.39 -10.02 -4.90
C ARG A 778 0.39 -8.88 -5.92
N VAL A 779 -0.69 -8.09 -5.97
CA VAL A 779 -0.80 -6.89 -6.80
C VAL A 779 -0.24 -5.68 -6.05
N PHE A 780 0.60 -4.87 -6.69
CA PHE A 780 1.26 -3.72 -6.06
C PHE A 780 1.37 -2.51 -6.98
N SER A 781 1.61 -1.33 -6.39
CA SER A 781 1.64 -0.02 -7.05
C SER A 781 0.37 0.31 -7.84
N ILE A 782 -0.80 -0.20 -7.43
CA ILE A 782 -2.04 -0.13 -8.23
C ILE A 782 -2.49 1.30 -8.58
N GLU A 783 -2.26 2.27 -7.68
CA GLU A 783 -2.54 3.69 -7.94
C GLU A 783 -1.60 4.30 -9.01
N ARG A 784 -0.37 3.78 -9.17
CA ARG A 784 0.71 4.37 -10.01
C ARG A 784 0.63 3.93 -11.47
N GLY A 785 1.40 4.59 -12.35
CA GLY A 785 1.35 4.40 -13.81
C GLY A 785 1.77 3.02 -14.34
N GLY A 786 2.36 2.16 -13.50
CA GLY A 786 2.64 0.77 -13.83
C GLY A 786 2.23 -0.15 -12.68
N ILE A 787 1.24 -1.00 -12.91
CA ILE A 787 0.76 -1.99 -11.93
C ILE A 787 1.71 -3.20 -11.97
N GLY A 788 2.15 -3.66 -10.80
CA GLY A 788 2.97 -4.86 -10.65
C GLY A 788 2.16 -6.03 -10.10
N MET A 789 2.55 -7.25 -10.45
CA MET A 789 2.04 -8.48 -9.82
C MET A 789 3.16 -9.49 -9.62
N CYS A 790 3.17 -10.15 -8.46
CA CYS A 790 3.92 -11.38 -8.21
C CYS A 790 2.93 -12.54 -7.94
N VAL A 791 3.38 -13.76 -8.22
CA VAL A 791 2.57 -14.99 -8.10
C VAL A 791 3.30 -15.96 -7.20
N TYR A 792 2.62 -16.43 -6.17
CA TYR A 792 3.13 -17.36 -5.17
C TYR A 792 2.23 -18.60 -5.15
N VAL A 793 2.66 -19.68 -5.80
CA VAL A 793 1.98 -20.99 -5.76
C VAL A 793 2.52 -21.76 -4.55
N ASP A 794 1.63 -22.40 -3.79
CA ASP A 794 1.94 -23.04 -2.50
C ASP A 794 2.73 -22.13 -1.53
N PRO A 795 2.09 -21.09 -0.95
CA PRO A 795 2.80 -20.14 -0.10
C PRO A 795 3.26 -20.73 1.25
N GLU A 796 2.71 -21.87 1.70
CA GLU A 796 3.22 -22.59 2.88
C GLU A 796 4.54 -23.27 2.57
N ARG A 797 4.68 -23.89 1.40
CA ARG A 797 5.99 -24.35 0.92
C ARG A 797 6.97 -23.19 0.77
N LEU A 798 6.55 -22.07 0.21
CA LEU A 798 7.42 -20.88 0.08
C LEU A 798 7.82 -20.30 1.45
N ARG A 799 7.02 -20.50 2.50
CA ARG A 799 7.38 -20.21 3.90
C ARG A 799 8.40 -21.22 4.44
N ALA A 800 8.20 -22.51 4.20
CA ALA A 800 9.13 -23.57 4.60
C ALA A 800 10.50 -23.47 3.90
N ASP A 801 10.50 -23.07 2.62
CA ASP A 801 11.67 -22.81 1.78
C ASP A 801 12.32 -21.42 2.08
N GLY A 802 11.82 -20.65 3.06
CA GLY A 802 12.39 -19.36 3.46
C GLY A 802 12.25 -18.22 2.45
N ARG A 803 11.37 -18.35 1.45
CA ARG A 803 11.11 -17.35 0.41
C ARG A 803 10.05 -16.31 0.83
N LEU A 804 9.14 -16.69 1.72
CA LEU A 804 8.16 -15.82 2.36
C LEU A 804 8.30 -15.88 3.88
N GLU A 805 8.43 -14.72 4.53
CA GLU A 805 8.42 -14.58 5.98
C GLU A 805 7.02 -14.19 6.46
N PHE A 806 6.52 -14.84 7.52
CA PHE A 806 5.19 -14.61 8.09
C PHE A 806 5.34 -14.24 9.58
N THR A 807 4.82 -13.09 9.98
CA THR A 807 4.96 -12.56 11.35
C THR A 807 3.73 -12.85 12.20
N GLY A 808 3.83 -13.81 13.13
CA GLY A 808 2.69 -14.39 13.84
C GLY A 808 1.87 -13.42 14.72
N GLU A 809 2.40 -12.25 15.09
CA GLU A 809 1.71 -11.24 15.89
C GLU A 809 0.84 -10.28 15.06
N THR A 810 1.03 -10.22 13.73
CA THR A 810 0.31 -9.30 12.84
C THR A 810 -0.22 -9.95 11.56
N TRP A 811 0.05 -11.24 11.36
CA TRP A 811 -0.15 -12.00 10.12
C TRP A 811 0.38 -11.29 8.86
N SER A 812 1.40 -10.43 9.02
CA SER A 812 2.02 -9.74 7.89
C SER A 812 3.05 -10.64 7.20
N VAL A 813 3.03 -10.61 5.87
CA VAL A 813 3.85 -11.44 4.99
C VAL A 813 4.81 -10.56 4.20
N VAL A 814 6.08 -10.95 4.16
CA VAL A 814 7.17 -10.20 3.53
C VAL A 814 8.03 -11.14 2.66
N PRO A 815 8.38 -10.75 1.42
CA PRO A 815 9.34 -11.51 0.61
C PRO A 815 10.75 -11.46 1.22
N SER A 816 11.42 -12.61 1.35
CA SER A 816 12.70 -12.67 2.06
C SER A 816 13.86 -11.99 1.32
N ALA A 817 14.82 -11.45 2.08
CA ALA A 817 15.94 -10.68 1.53
C ALA A 817 16.88 -11.50 0.62
N GLU A 818 16.94 -12.82 0.79
CA GLU A 818 17.75 -13.74 -0.05
C GLU A 818 17.15 -13.95 -1.45
N SER A 819 15.84 -13.68 -1.63
CA SER A 819 15.16 -13.74 -2.94
C SER A 819 15.62 -12.67 -3.94
N ARG A 820 16.68 -11.91 -3.63
CA ARG A 820 17.30 -10.87 -4.49
C ARG A 820 18.49 -11.35 -5.33
N TRP A 821 18.94 -12.61 -5.15
CA TRP A 821 20.19 -13.11 -5.74
C TRP A 821 20.06 -14.46 -6.48
N MET A 822 18.85 -14.79 -6.96
CA MET A 822 18.55 -15.92 -7.86
C MET A 822 17.75 -15.44 -9.08
#